data_AF-A0AA39LNI3-F1
#
_entry.id   AF-A0AA39LNI3-F1
#
_cell.length_a   1.000
_cell.length_b   1.000
_cell.length_c   1.000
_cell.angle_alpha   90.00
_cell.angle_beta   90.00
_cell.angle_gamma   90.00
#
_symmetry.space_group_name_H-M   'P 1'
#
loop_
_entity.id
_entity.type
_entity.pdbx_description
1 polymer ?
#
loop_
_entity_poly.entity_id
_entity_poly.type
_entity_poly.pdbx_seq_one_letter_code
_entity_poly.pdbx_strand_id
1 'polypeptide(L)'
;MIGRTTLALLLLLGACTARKEQVCDERTGECLSKEHMFNMMNLMRVELAQHEQDLAASNCTICNIKEPCLNGGTCIPLSGSNYGCRCPDDTSGFNCERKIKCRANSCGENAHCYIANHKVNCVCDKGFTGDPFWGCKQHYRQSCASGDPHFTTFDGSYYDYQGTCPYVLSQPCTSLQGFSFYSVKARNKAYHASSHVAYVSEIEVVMHNKTIHVDEDMNLYVDGINTFYPFYYPSRENRMVTVKRIGDQVVIKNDENVQVTFYVGYLCVRVPDIPEFQGKHTLCGLAGNLDGECKDDFIGRQGQEANPHSSDWFNDCRFNFNDEATRQIAKVEDTWRTDTFQGYSQTDACVDGETMANITTHCELTTTSEQCKPIKEAMNATGPFASCMELGYELIDSAYSNCEYDLCYGVESLCGEFKKFVTLCQSTLGNVDLSTWRAETNCKMNCQPHSSYVPCMSACQDTCAQPDSSSQCDQPCLEGCACDPGYVVDTTRNPPACIQIGQCGCVDSNGNPHPANQKWLSNQCSTKNQCVNGTYVHTSYSCPPHAHCGVFGGEEACVCDAGWQWNANRTECVDIDECLTPANCVHGTCTNLPGTYNCSCDTFYVDQKCDAYRPRRHCADLKKYYGFGQDGMYKIAPAYSVNAQPPFSNISVYCEMSSEGGGWTLMSNALSNLMANKTFAEYVAGFGQPEIKDTWLGLDLISQMTQEMETSLKLNLHRCPRSGKPATDTFCTYESFSVLNETTQYAVVIPKPCSGTEANYYDGWVRWNMAGEGPPFVAMDNDNSSLECSSFFQNTGWWFYTTSVCGAANLNGVRYECLNTPPAPEINTFLKWNGNPLHAVQLWLRPKDFPNYDNTPPLP
;
A
#
# COMPACT_ATOMS: atom_id res chain seq x y z
N MET A 1 -43.83 -74.77 23.26
CA MET A 1 -44.19 -75.94 24.09
C MET A 1 -45.70 -75.95 24.32
N ILE A 2 -46.48 -76.52 23.40
CA ILE A 2 -47.95 -76.62 23.48
C ILE A 2 -48.38 -77.91 24.24
N GLY A 3 -47.46 -78.56 24.97
CA GLY A 3 -47.72 -79.84 25.66
C GLY A 3 -47.59 -79.83 27.19
N ARG A 4 -47.27 -78.70 27.83
CA ARG A 4 -47.05 -78.63 29.30
C ARG A 4 -48.26 -78.10 30.09
N THR A 5 -49.22 -77.45 29.43
CA THR A 5 -50.46 -76.97 30.07
C THR A 5 -51.40 -78.11 30.48
N THR A 6 -51.31 -79.28 29.83
CA THR A 6 -52.16 -80.44 30.14
C THR A 6 -51.66 -81.25 31.34
N LEU A 7 -50.35 -81.20 31.66
CA LEU A 7 -49.76 -81.94 32.78
C LEU A 7 -49.78 -81.13 34.10
N ALA A 8 -49.68 -79.80 34.01
CA ALA A 8 -49.86 -78.91 35.16
C ALA A 8 -51.29 -78.97 35.74
N LEU A 9 -52.30 -79.19 34.88
CA LEU A 9 -53.69 -79.34 35.30
C LEU A 9 -53.96 -80.67 36.02
N LEU A 10 -53.28 -81.76 35.63
CA LEU A 10 -53.41 -83.09 36.26
C LEU A 10 -52.66 -83.20 37.60
N LEU A 11 -51.56 -82.48 37.78
CA LEU A 11 -50.80 -82.47 39.05
C LEU A 11 -51.44 -81.56 40.12
N LEU A 12 -52.18 -80.52 39.72
CA LEU A 12 -52.98 -79.70 40.65
C LEU A 12 -54.24 -80.42 41.16
N LEU A 13 -54.80 -81.35 40.39
CA LEU A 13 -56.00 -82.11 40.78
C LEU A 13 -55.72 -83.29 41.75
N GLY A 14 -54.47 -83.74 41.87
CA GLY A 14 -54.08 -84.87 42.75
C GLY A 14 -53.47 -84.49 44.11
N ALA A 15 -53.13 -83.22 44.35
CA ALA A 15 -52.54 -82.78 45.63
C ALA A 15 -53.57 -82.41 46.72
N CYS A 16 -54.87 -82.63 46.45
CA CYS A 16 -55.92 -82.68 47.46
C CYS A 16 -56.26 -84.15 47.75
N THR A 17 -55.50 -84.78 48.64
CA THR A 17 -55.83 -85.86 49.59
C THR A 17 -54.75 -86.95 49.71
N ALA A 18 -54.34 -87.17 50.96
CA ALA A 18 -53.65 -88.35 51.51
C ALA A 18 -52.12 -88.56 51.29
N ARG A 19 -51.43 -88.55 52.45
CA ARG A 19 -50.10 -89.09 52.81
C ARG A 19 -49.57 -90.24 51.92
N LYS A 20 -48.73 -89.93 50.92
CA LYS A 20 -47.71 -90.85 50.39
C LYS A 20 -46.39 -90.09 50.14
N GLU A 21 -45.28 -90.68 50.57
CA GLU A 21 -43.93 -90.07 50.60
C GLU A 21 -43.15 -90.14 49.26
N GLN A 22 -43.70 -90.77 48.22
CA GLN A 22 -43.12 -90.81 46.88
C GLN A 22 -44.23 -90.78 45.81
N VAL A 23 -43.99 -90.05 44.73
CA VAL A 23 -44.86 -90.00 43.54
C VAL A 23 -44.13 -90.74 42.43
N CYS A 24 -44.77 -91.76 41.89
CA CYS A 24 -44.19 -92.68 40.90
C CYS A 24 -44.98 -92.62 39.61
N ASP A 25 -44.28 -92.70 38.48
CA ASP A 25 -44.91 -92.85 37.17
C ASP A 25 -45.41 -94.29 37.01
N GLU A 26 -46.73 -94.48 36.91
CA GLU A 26 -47.37 -95.80 36.84
C GLU A 26 -47.10 -96.56 35.53
N ARG A 27 -46.48 -95.96 34.52
CA ARG A 27 -46.12 -96.67 33.27
C ARG A 27 -44.67 -97.14 33.22
N THR A 28 -43.76 -96.49 33.93
CA THR A 28 -42.32 -96.82 33.91
C THR A 28 -41.81 -97.35 35.24
N GLY A 29 -42.59 -97.22 36.31
CA GLY A 29 -42.26 -97.75 37.64
C GLY A 29 -41.16 -96.96 38.36
N GLU A 30 -40.67 -95.85 37.79
CA GLU A 30 -39.69 -94.98 38.44
C GLU A 30 -40.39 -93.97 39.39
N CYS A 31 -39.89 -93.90 40.61
CA CYS A 31 -40.41 -93.06 41.69
C CYS A 31 -39.46 -91.89 41.95
N LEU A 32 -39.92 -90.64 41.78
CA LEU A 32 -39.14 -89.46 42.15
C LEU A 32 -39.41 -89.11 43.61
N SER A 33 -38.34 -89.02 44.39
CA SER A 33 -38.43 -88.60 45.79
C SER A 33 -38.75 -87.11 45.88
N LYS A 34 -39.43 -86.73 46.96
CA LYS A 34 -39.82 -85.34 47.27
C LYS A 34 -38.63 -84.36 47.24
N GLU A 35 -37.45 -84.84 47.58
CA GLU A 35 -36.19 -84.11 47.60
C GLU A 35 -35.70 -83.73 46.19
N HIS A 36 -35.92 -84.60 45.20
CA HIS A 36 -35.56 -84.34 43.80
C HIS A 36 -36.47 -83.26 43.16
N MET A 37 -37.77 -83.24 43.51
CA MET A 37 -38.66 -82.15 43.07
C MET A 37 -38.31 -80.81 43.73
N PHE A 38 -37.91 -80.82 44.99
CA PHE A 38 -37.47 -79.62 45.69
C PHE A 38 -36.19 -79.03 45.10
N ASN A 39 -35.23 -79.87 44.69
CA ASN A 39 -34.01 -79.41 44.01
C ASN A 39 -34.28 -78.79 42.64
N MET A 40 -35.23 -79.31 41.84
CA MET A 40 -35.64 -78.66 40.59
C MET A 40 -36.38 -77.33 40.80
N MET A 41 -37.20 -77.23 41.85
CA MET A 41 -37.83 -75.94 42.22
C MET A 41 -36.81 -74.90 42.70
N ASN A 42 -35.76 -75.32 43.40
CA ASN A 42 -34.68 -74.43 43.82
C ASN A 42 -33.80 -73.97 42.65
N LEU A 43 -33.52 -74.84 41.66
CA LEU A 43 -32.83 -74.46 40.42
C LEU A 43 -33.62 -73.43 39.61
N MET A 44 -34.94 -73.61 39.45
CA MET A 44 -35.80 -72.61 38.78
C MET A 44 -35.88 -71.28 39.54
N ARG A 45 -35.79 -71.28 40.89
CA ARG A 45 -35.74 -70.05 41.68
C ARG A 45 -34.43 -69.28 41.53
N VAL A 46 -33.30 -69.98 41.40
CA VAL A 46 -31.99 -69.36 41.17
C VAL A 46 -31.92 -68.76 39.77
N GLU A 47 -32.46 -69.42 38.75
CA GLU A 47 -32.56 -68.87 37.38
C GLU A 47 -33.50 -67.65 37.31
N LEU A 48 -34.61 -67.64 38.06
CA LEU A 48 -35.52 -66.49 38.13
C LEU A 48 -34.88 -65.28 38.85
N ALA A 49 -34.11 -65.53 39.92
CA ALA A 49 -33.42 -64.48 40.68
C ALA A 49 -32.26 -63.85 39.88
N GLN A 50 -31.55 -64.65 39.06
CA GLN A 50 -30.54 -64.14 38.13
C GLN A 50 -31.17 -63.26 37.04
N HIS A 51 -32.35 -63.64 36.53
CA HIS A 51 -33.07 -62.85 35.53
C HIS A 51 -33.62 -61.52 36.10
N GLU A 52 -34.04 -61.48 37.37
CA GLU A 52 -34.45 -60.24 38.05
C GLU A 52 -33.26 -59.30 38.33
N GLN A 53 -32.07 -59.83 38.66
CA GLN A 53 -30.86 -59.03 38.82
C GLN A 53 -30.35 -58.45 37.49
N ASP A 54 -30.45 -59.20 36.39
CA ASP A 54 -30.06 -58.72 35.05
C ASP A 54 -31.03 -57.64 34.53
N LEU A 55 -32.33 -57.69 34.89
CA LEU A 55 -33.28 -56.62 34.59
C LEU A 55 -33.04 -55.34 35.41
N ALA A 56 -32.59 -55.47 36.67
CA ALA A 56 -32.30 -54.33 37.55
C ALA A 56 -30.98 -53.62 37.21
N ALA A 57 -30.01 -54.33 36.60
CA ALA A 57 -28.73 -53.78 36.14
C ALA A 57 -28.79 -53.14 34.73
N SER A 58 -29.87 -53.40 33.98
CA SER A 58 -30.12 -52.75 32.70
C SER A 58 -30.63 -51.33 32.91
N ASN A 59 -29.84 -50.34 32.48
CA ASN A 59 -30.18 -48.92 32.41
C ASN A 59 -31.25 -48.66 31.31
N CYS A 60 -32.38 -49.37 31.40
CA CYS A 60 -33.49 -49.42 30.45
C CYS A 60 -34.33 -48.14 30.57
N THR A 61 -33.73 -47.01 30.24
CA THR A 61 -34.48 -45.78 29.98
C THR A 61 -35.10 -45.89 28.59
N ILE A 62 -36.28 -45.30 28.39
CA ILE A 62 -36.97 -45.30 27.10
C ILE A 62 -36.12 -44.69 25.97
N CYS A 63 -35.17 -43.82 26.30
CA CYS A 63 -34.17 -43.28 25.38
C CYS A 63 -33.27 -44.37 24.76
N ASN A 64 -32.94 -45.45 25.49
CA ASN A 64 -32.04 -46.52 25.02
C ASN A 64 -32.75 -47.63 24.23
N ILE A 65 -34.09 -47.70 24.29
CA ILE A 65 -34.87 -48.82 23.72
C ILE A 65 -35.60 -48.41 22.44
N LYS A 66 -36.12 -47.17 22.38
CA LYS A 66 -37.03 -46.72 21.31
C LYS A 66 -36.64 -45.43 20.61
N GLU A 67 -35.62 -44.71 21.09
CA GLU A 67 -35.23 -43.37 20.60
C GLU A 67 -36.44 -42.47 20.27
N PRO A 68 -37.22 -42.06 21.29
CA PRO A 68 -38.52 -41.42 21.09
C PRO A 68 -38.46 -40.01 20.52
N CYS A 69 -37.28 -39.37 20.49
CA CYS A 69 -37.09 -38.02 19.97
C CYS A 69 -36.81 -38.06 18.47
N LEU A 70 -37.64 -37.38 17.69
CA LEU A 70 -37.60 -37.36 16.23
C LEU A 70 -36.75 -36.18 15.72
N ASN A 71 -36.46 -36.17 14.41
CA ASN A 71 -35.86 -35.03 13.70
C ASN A 71 -34.53 -34.50 14.32
N GLY A 72 -33.70 -35.38 14.89
CA GLY A 72 -32.43 -34.98 15.51
C GLY A 72 -32.53 -34.51 16.96
N GLY A 73 -33.70 -34.69 17.59
CA GLY A 73 -33.90 -34.46 19.03
C GLY A 73 -33.00 -35.33 19.91
N THR A 74 -32.37 -34.72 20.91
CA THR A 74 -31.58 -35.46 21.91
C THR A 74 -32.50 -35.93 23.04
N CYS A 75 -32.56 -37.24 23.28
CA CYS A 75 -33.35 -37.82 24.37
C CYS A 75 -32.65 -37.65 25.72
N ILE A 76 -33.39 -37.14 26.70
CA ILE A 76 -32.92 -36.93 28.07
C ILE A 76 -33.74 -37.85 29.00
N PRO A 77 -33.09 -38.81 29.68
CA PRO A 77 -33.78 -39.70 30.60
C PRO A 77 -34.21 -38.93 31.86
N LEU A 78 -35.47 -39.11 32.28
CA LEU A 78 -36.03 -38.54 33.51
C LEU A 78 -36.38 -39.67 34.50
N SER A 79 -36.62 -39.34 35.77
CA SER A 79 -36.89 -40.34 36.82
C SER A 79 -38.09 -41.24 36.48
N GLY A 80 -37.90 -42.57 36.58
CA GLY A 80 -38.90 -43.58 36.19
C GLY A 80 -38.79 -44.00 34.71
N SER A 81 -39.88 -44.52 34.11
CA SER A 81 -39.96 -44.82 32.67
C SER A 81 -40.23 -43.57 31.80
N ASN A 82 -39.85 -42.37 32.29
CA ASN A 82 -40.18 -41.08 31.68
C ASN A 82 -38.96 -40.46 30.96
N TYR A 83 -39.22 -39.53 30.04
CA TYR A 83 -38.18 -38.88 29.24
C TYR A 83 -38.60 -37.47 28.82
N GLY A 84 -37.62 -36.68 28.41
CA GLY A 84 -37.81 -35.43 27.69
C GLY A 84 -36.96 -35.38 26.44
N CYS A 85 -37.36 -34.60 25.46
CA CYS A 85 -36.57 -34.37 24.25
C CYS A 85 -36.05 -32.93 24.23
N ARG A 86 -34.74 -32.77 24.05
CA ARG A 86 -34.15 -31.48 23.67
C ARG A 86 -34.14 -31.38 22.16
N CYS A 87 -35.05 -30.58 21.64
CA CYS A 87 -35.27 -30.42 20.21
C CYS A 87 -34.25 -29.47 19.58
N PRO A 88 -33.84 -29.69 18.32
CA PRO A 88 -33.24 -28.67 17.48
C PRO A 88 -34.18 -27.49 17.24
N ASP A 89 -33.62 -26.31 16.96
CA ASP A 89 -34.39 -25.07 16.77
C ASP A 89 -35.44 -25.17 15.67
N ASP A 90 -35.20 -25.95 14.62
CA ASP A 90 -36.12 -26.19 13.50
C ASP A 90 -37.25 -27.19 13.82
N THR A 91 -37.40 -27.61 15.08
CA THR A 91 -38.39 -28.60 15.50
C THR A 91 -39.13 -28.21 16.77
N SER A 92 -40.35 -28.73 16.93
CA SER A 92 -41.20 -28.51 18.11
C SER A 92 -42.06 -29.74 18.41
N GLY A 93 -42.68 -29.76 19.59
CA GLY A 93 -43.45 -30.90 20.09
C GLY A 93 -42.72 -31.67 21.19
N PHE A 94 -43.44 -32.55 21.88
CA PHE A 94 -42.88 -33.30 23.02
C PHE A 94 -41.75 -34.24 22.59
N ASN A 95 -41.84 -34.77 21.37
CA ASN A 95 -40.89 -35.68 20.75
C ASN A 95 -40.15 -35.02 19.58
N CYS A 96 -40.15 -33.69 19.47
CA CYS A 96 -39.61 -32.95 18.32
C CYS A 96 -40.26 -33.38 16.99
N GLU A 97 -41.53 -33.81 17.04
CA GLU A 97 -42.21 -34.43 15.92
C GLU A 97 -42.64 -33.44 14.82
N ARG A 98 -42.68 -32.14 15.12
CA ARG A 98 -43.12 -31.09 14.19
C ARG A 98 -41.93 -30.30 13.67
N LYS A 99 -41.69 -30.31 12.36
CA LYS A 99 -40.71 -29.41 11.72
C LYS A 99 -41.29 -28.01 11.52
N ILE A 100 -40.54 -27.01 11.97
CA ILE A 100 -40.74 -25.60 11.68
C ILE A 100 -40.01 -25.34 10.36
N LYS A 101 -40.64 -24.60 9.44
CA LYS A 101 -40.04 -24.24 8.15
C LYS A 101 -40.44 -22.82 7.80
N CYS A 102 -39.53 -22.08 7.18
CA CYS A 102 -39.84 -20.87 6.46
C CYS A 102 -40.72 -21.21 5.25
N ARG A 103 -41.89 -20.58 5.17
CA ARG A 103 -42.84 -20.70 4.05
C ARG A 103 -42.81 -19.40 3.24
N ALA A 104 -43.31 -19.45 2.00
CA ALA A 104 -43.66 -18.22 1.28
C ALA A 104 -44.65 -17.44 2.16
N ASN A 105 -44.30 -16.21 2.55
CA ASN A 105 -45.01 -15.32 3.49
C ASN A 105 -44.76 -15.56 4.99
N SER A 106 -43.73 -16.32 5.37
CA SER A 106 -43.27 -16.37 6.76
C SER A 106 -42.72 -15.02 7.25
N CYS A 107 -42.13 -14.26 6.33
CA CYS A 107 -41.64 -12.90 6.53
C CYS A 107 -42.21 -11.99 5.44
N GLY A 108 -42.12 -10.68 5.66
CA GLY A 108 -42.52 -9.68 4.67
C GLY A 108 -41.56 -9.63 3.48
N GLU A 109 -41.86 -8.75 2.53
CA GLU A 109 -40.98 -8.49 1.39
C GLU A 109 -39.62 -7.94 1.84
N ASN A 110 -38.54 -8.30 1.15
CA ASN A 110 -37.14 -7.93 1.48
C ASN A 110 -36.70 -8.30 2.91
N ALA A 111 -37.17 -9.45 3.40
CA ALA A 111 -36.79 -9.98 4.70
C ALA A 111 -36.39 -11.47 4.62
N HIS A 112 -35.26 -11.79 5.24
CA HIS A 112 -34.77 -13.15 5.39
C HIS A 112 -35.45 -13.88 6.54
N CYS A 113 -35.96 -15.07 6.24
CA CYS A 113 -36.57 -15.97 7.21
C CYS A 113 -35.53 -16.97 7.74
N TYR A 114 -35.42 -17.05 9.07
CA TYR A 114 -34.61 -18.08 9.74
C TYR A 114 -35.34 -18.62 10.97
N ILE A 115 -34.90 -19.78 11.45
CA ILE A 115 -35.51 -20.43 12.62
C ILE A 115 -34.52 -20.38 13.77
N ALA A 116 -34.97 -19.82 14.89
CA ALA A 116 -34.21 -19.77 16.14
C ALA A 116 -35.17 -19.83 17.32
N ASN A 117 -34.75 -20.45 18.42
CA ASN A 117 -35.55 -20.58 19.64
C ASN A 117 -36.94 -21.20 19.40
N HIS A 118 -37.01 -22.22 18.53
CA HIS A 118 -38.25 -22.93 18.16
C HIS A 118 -39.33 -22.03 17.53
N LYS A 119 -38.94 -20.94 16.87
CA LYS A 119 -39.87 -20.02 16.18
C LYS A 119 -39.29 -19.53 14.86
N VAL A 120 -40.19 -19.14 13.97
CA VAL A 120 -39.84 -18.37 12.78
C VAL A 120 -39.45 -16.96 13.22
N ASN A 121 -38.27 -16.52 12.79
CA ASN A 121 -37.78 -15.17 12.96
C ASN A 121 -37.53 -14.56 11.58
N CYS A 122 -37.68 -13.25 11.51
CA CYS A 122 -37.49 -12.47 10.30
C CYS A 122 -36.47 -11.37 10.59
N VAL A 123 -35.58 -11.10 9.63
CA VAL A 123 -34.65 -9.97 9.66
C VAL A 123 -34.69 -9.31 8.29
N CYS A 124 -34.60 -7.98 8.22
CA CYS A 124 -34.53 -7.31 6.93
C CYS A 124 -33.28 -7.75 6.17
N ASP A 125 -33.40 -7.88 4.85
CA ASP A 125 -32.23 -8.10 4.01
C ASP A 125 -31.27 -6.91 4.13
N LYS A 126 -29.98 -7.13 3.85
CA LYS A 126 -28.95 -6.09 4.02
C LYS A 126 -29.30 -4.81 3.25
N GLY A 127 -29.21 -3.66 3.91
CA GLY A 127 -29.54 -2.36 3.34
C GLY A 127 -31.03 -2.01 3.31
N PHE A 128 -31.89 -2.85 3.88
CA PHE A 128 -33.31 -2.56 4.09
C PHE A 128 -33.61 -2.33 5.58
N THR A 129 -34.61 -1.48 5.84
CA THR A 129 -35.11 -1.19 7.20
C THR A 129 -36.62 -1.30 7.27
N GLY A 130 -37.15 -1.47 8.48
CA GLY A 130 -38.58 -1.62 8.73
C GLY A 130 -38.90 -2.81 9.64
N ASP A 131 -40.15 -3.28 9.58
CA ASP A 131 -40.56 -4.48 10.30
C ASP A 131 -40.47 -5.70 9.37
N PRO A 132 -39.56 -6.65 9.64
CA PRO A 132 -39.30 -7.79 8.75
C PRO A 132 -40.44 -8.80 8.67
N PHE A 133 -41.46 -8.71 9.54
CA PHE A 133 -42.68 -9.53 9.41
C PHE A 133 -43.70 -8.93 8.43
N TRP A 134 -43.71 -7.61 8.24
CA TRP A 134 -44.63 -6.92 7.33
C TRP A 134 -43.99 -6.58 5.99
N GLY A 135 -42.70 -6.26 6.00
CA GLY A 135 -41.90 -5.94 4.83
C GLY A 135 -40.92 -4.83 5.13
N CYS A 136 -39.73 -4.94 4.55
CA CYS A 136 -38.68 -3.95 4.68
C CYS A 136 -38.60 -3.09 3.41
N LYS A 137 -38.27 -1.81 3.61
CA LYS A 137 -38.09 -0.84 2.53
C LYS A 137 -36.65 -0.39 2.47
N GLN A 138 -36.22 -0.08 1.26
CA GLN A 138 -34.90 0.51 1.07
C GLN A 138 -35.00 2.00 1.39
N HIS A 139 -34.20 2.45 2.35
CA HIS A 139 -33.94 3.85 2.62
C HIS A 139 -32.47 4.11 2.33
N TYR A 140 -32.15 5.25 1.73
CA TYR A 140 -30.79 5.58 1.34
C TYR A 140 -30.49 7.06 1.58
N ARG A 141 -29.22 7.35 1.79
CA ARG A 141 -28.64 8.71 1.75
C ARG A 141 -27.77 8.83 0.53
N GLN A 142 -27.73 10.01 -0.08
CA GLN A 142 -27.07 10.24 -1.35
C GLN A 142 -26.15 11.46 -1.26
N SER A 143 -24.95 11.31 -1.80
CA SER A 143 -24.03 12.41 -2.07
C SER A 143 -23.76 12.46 -3.57
N CYS A 144 -23.66 13.65 -4.14
CA CYS A 144 -23.49 13.87 -5.57
C CYS A 144 -22.42 14.90 -5.88
N ALA A 145 -21.87 14.82 -7.08
CA ALA A 145 -21.08 15.82 -7.76
C ALA A 145 -21.67 16.01 -9.16
N SER A 146 -21.97 17.25 -9.56
CA SER A 146 -22.67 17.52 -10.84
C SER A 146 -22.21 18.83 -11.49
N GLY A 147 -22.10 18.85 -12.81
CA GLY A 147 -21.74 20.06 -13.56
C GLY A 147 -20.26 20.41 -13.41
N ASP A 148 -19.97 21.66 -13.09
CA ASP A 148 -18.63 22.16 -12.76
C ASP A 148 -18.25 21.95 -11.29
N PRO A 149 -17.86 20.73 -10.92
CA PRO A 149 -18.70 19.93 -10.05
C PRO A 149 -19.13 20.65 -8.77
N HIS A 150 -20.45 20.84 -8.67
CA HIS A 150 -21.17 21.14 -7.44
C HIS A 150 -21.37 19.86 -6.63
N PHE A 151 -20.94 19.85 -5.38
CA PHE A 151 -21.02 18.72 -4.47
C PHE A 151 -22.17 18.87 -3.47
N THR A 152 -22.84 17.76 -3.18
CA THR A 152 -23.72 17.59 -2.02
C THR A 152 -23.25 16.42 -1.17
N THR A 153 -23.14 16.63 0.14
CA THR A 153 -22.77 15.59 1.11
C THR A 153 -23.97 14.72 1.49
N PHE A 154 -23.75 13.63 2.23
CA PHE A 154 -24.86 12.77 2.69
C PHE A 154 -25.83 13.49 3.63
N ASP A 155 -25.33 14.44 4.42
CA ASP A 155 -26.11 15.27 5.36
C ASP A 155 -26.63 16.58 4.75
N GLY A 156 -26.29 16.87 3.49
CA GLY A 156 -26.94 17.90 2.68
C GLY A 156 -26.16 19.20 2.54
N SER A 157 -24.91 19.26 3.01
CA SER A 157 -24.00 20.37 2.74
C SER A 157 -23.71 20.50 1.26
N TYR A 158 -23.81 21.73 0.76
CA TYR A 158 -23.60 22.06 -0.66
C TYR A 158 -22.35 22.92 -0.84
N TYR A 159 -21.43 22.53 -1.72
CA TYR A 159 -20.16 23.24 -1.95
C TYR A 159 -19.56 22.98 -3.34
N ASP A 160 -18.62 23.82 -3.77
CA ASP A 160 -17.92 23.66 -5.05
C ASP A 160 -16.48 23.22 -4.83
N TYR A 161 -16.02 22.23 -5.58
CA TYR A 161 -14.62 21.77 -5.52
C TYR A 161 -14.04 21.50 -6.90
N GLN A 162 -13.15 22.40 -7.33
CA GLN A 162 -12.58 22.43 -8.69
C GLN A 162 -11.22 21.71 -8.83
N GLY A 163 -10.74 21.04 -7.78
CA GLY A 163 -9.46 20.31 -7.84
C GLY A 163 -9.49 19.23 -8.92
N THR A 164 -8.40 19.09 -9.68
CA THR A 164 -8.29 18.16 -10.85
C THR A 164 -7.47 16.90 -10.56
N CYS A 165 -6.96 16.78 -9.32
CA CYS A 165 -6.32 15.56 -8.87
C CYS A 165 -7.38 14.50 -8.55
N PRO A 166 -7.09 13.19 -8.73
CA PRO A 166 -7.99 12.14 -8.26
C PRO A 166 -8.24 12.26 -6.75
N TYR A 167 -9.48 12.00 -6.33
CA TYR A 167 -9.92 12.12 -4.94
C TYR A 167 -10.83 10.96 -4.54
N VAL A 168 -10.95 10.74 -3.24
CA VAL A 168 -11.92 9.81 -2.65
C VAL A 168 -13.22 10.56 -2.38
N LEU A 169 -14.30 10.22 -3.09
CA LEU A 169 -15.62 10.77 -2.82
C LEU A 169 -16.21 10.18 -1.53
N SER A 170 -16.25 8.86 -1.41
CA SER A 170 -16.81 8.19 -0.24
C SER A 170 -16.19 6.82 -0.02
N GLN A 171 -15.83 6.52 1.22
CA GLN A 171 -15.48 5.17 1.67
C GLN A 171 -15.66 5.03 3.19
N PRO A 172 -15.74 3.81 3.72
CA PRO A 172 -15.67 3.59 5.16
C PRO A 172 -14.28 3.95 5.71
N CYS A 173 -14.25 4.75 6.78
CA CYS A 173 -13.05 5.01 7.59
C CYS A 173 -12.84 3.95 8.68
N THR A 174 -13.90 3.23 9.01
CA THR A 174 -13.91 2.14 9.98
C THR A 174 -14.45 0.86 9.34
N SER A 175 -14.19 -0.28 9.95
CA SER A 175 -14.75 -1.54 9.47
C SER A 175 -16.27 -1.55 9.68
N LEU A 176 -17.04 -1.60 8.60
CA LEU A 176 -18.48 -1.75 8.66
C LEU A 176 -18.82 -3.18 9.13
N GLN A 177 -19.47 -3.32 10.27
CA GLN A 177 -19.78 -4.64 10.82
C GLN A 177 -20.80 -5.36 9.93
N GLY A 178 -20.40 -6.48 9.33
CA GLY A 178 -21.29 -7.29 8.49
C GLY A 178 -21.50 -6.76 7.07
N PHE A 179 -20.77 -5.71 6.67
CA PHE A 179 -20.79 -5.14 5.32
C PHE A 179 -19.39 -5.21 4.68
N SER A 180 -19.38 -5.25 3.36
CA SER A 180 -18.16 -5.33 2.57
C SER A 180 -17.59 -3.92 2.36
N PHE A 181 -16.27 -3.81 2.31
CA PHE A 181 -15.62 -2.52 2.03
C PHE A 181 -16.01 -2.02 0.64
N TYR A 182 -16.26 -0.72 0.54
CA TYR A 182 -16.41 -0.03 -0.73
C TYR A 182 -15.54 1.23 -0.76
N SER A 183 -15.18 1.69 -1.94
CA SER A 183 -14.54 2.99 -2.13
C SER A 183 -14.99 3.58 -3.45
N VAL A 184 -15.43 4.83 -3.45
CA VAL A 184 -15.79 5.58 -4.65
C VAL A 184 -14.77 6.69 -4.80
N LYS A 185 -14.00 6.62 -5.87
CA LYS A 185 -13.02 7.62 -6.26
C LYS A 185 -13.41 8.22 -7.60
N ALA A 186 -12.98 9.43 -7.83
CA ALA A 186 -13.20 10.11 -9.08
C ALA A 186 -12.04 11.02 -9.43
N ARG A 187 -11.96 11.39 -10.70
CA ARG A 187 -11.03 12.40 -11.18
C ARG A 187 -11.77 13.47 -11.93
N ASN A 188 -11.48 14.70 -11.54
CA ASN A 188 -11.94 15.88 -12.24
C ASN A 188 -10.94 16.28 -13.33
N LYS A 189 -11.45 16.76 -14.46
CA LYS A 189 -10.63 17.27 -15.56
C LYS A 189 -11.04 18.70 -15.87
N ALA A 190 -10.07 19.58 -16.08
CA ALA A 190 -10.33 20.93 -16.55
C ALA A 190 -10.91 20.90 -17.98
N TYR A 191 -11.95 21.68 -18.26
CA TYR A 191 -12.58 21.72 -19.59
C TYR A 191 -11.58 22.01 -20.71
N HIS A 192 -10.67 22.96 -20.48
CA HIS A 192 -9.54 23.27 -21.35
C HIS A 192 -8.32 23.65 -20.48
N ALA A 193 -7.13 23.73 -21.07
CA ALA A 193 -5.87 23.96 -20.34
C ALA A 193 -5.82 25.27 -19.52
N SER A 194 -6.64 26.27 -19.86
CA SER A 194 -6.76 27.54 -19.13
C SER A 194 -8.06 27.67 -18.33
N SER A 195 -8.85 26.60 -18.22
CA SER A 195 -10.13 26.63 -17.52
C SER A 195 -9.92 26.72 -16.01
N HIS A 196 -10.77 27.50 -15.35
CA HIS A 196 -10.86 27.58 -13.88
C HIS A 196 -11.98 26.68 -13.32
N VAL A 197 -12.67 25.96 -14.20
CA VAL A 197 -13.69 24.97 -13.86
C VAL A 197 -13.31 23.59 -14.39
N ALA A 198 -13.68 22.57 -13.62
CA ALA A 198 -13.47 21.16 -13.94
C ALA A 198 -14.79 20.40 -14.06
N TYR A 199 -14.75 19.10 -14.35
CA TYR A 199 -15.91 18.21 -14.31
C TYR A 199 -15.46 16.80 -13.96
N VAL A 200 -16.36 15.99 -13.39
CA VAL A 200 -16.07 14.57 -13.11
C VAL A 200 -15.89 13.82 -14.43
N SER A 201 -14.65 13.45 -14.75
CA SER A 201 -14.30 12.86 -16.04
C SER A 201 -14.29 11.34 -16.04
N GLU A 202 -13.89 10.72 -14.93
CA GLU A 202 -13.75 9.27 -14.80
C GLU A 202 -13.87 8.85 -13.34
N ILE A 203 -14.21 7.59 -13.10
CA ILE A 203 -14.43 7.03 -11.76
C ILE A 203 -13.70 5.70 -11.55
N GLU A 204 -13.37 5.42 -10.30
CA GLU A 204 -12.91 4.11 -9.83
C GLU A 204 -13.71 3.71 -8.60
N VAL A 205 -14.39 2.56 -8.69
CA VAL A 205 -15.25 2.03 -7.63
C VAL A 205 -14.72 0.67 -7.19
N VAL A 206 -14.41 0.54 -5.91
CA VAL A 206 -14.05 -0.74 -5.30
C VAL A 206 -15.26 -1.32 -4.60
N MET A 207 -15.67 -2.55 -4.95
CA MET A 207 -16.72 -3.31 -4.26
C MET A 207 -16.37 -4.81 -4.31
N HIS A 208 -16.49 -5.54 -3.20
CA HIS A 208 -16.19 -6.99 -3.15
C HIS A 208 -14.80 -7.35 -3.70
N ASN A 209 -13.80 -6.52 -3.40
CA ASN A 209 -12.42 -6.62 -3.90
C ASN A 209 -12.30 -6.57 -5.44
N LYS A 210 -13.30 -6.01 -6.12
CA LYS A 210 -13.23 -5.68 -7.55
C LYS A 210 -13.02 -4.20 -7.72
N THR A 211 -12.00 -3.84 -8.51
CA THR A 211 -11.75 -2.45 -8.90
C THR A 211 -12.41 -2.20 -10.24
N ILE A 212 -13.43 -1.35 -10.25
CA ILE A 212 -14.28 -1.06 -11.40
C ILE A 212 -13.96 0.37 -11.84
N HIS A 213 -13.30 0.51 -12.97
CA HIS A 213 -12.94 1.81 -13.52
C HIS A 213 -13.80 2.09 -14.75
N VAL A 214 -14.36 3.30 -14.82
CA VAL A 214 -15.07 3.80 -15.99
C VAL A 214 -14.36 5.06 -16.44
N ASP A 215 -13.78 5.01 -17.64
CA ASP A 215 -13.03 6.13 -18.22
C ASP A 215 -13.96 7.20 -18.81
N GLU A 216 -13.37 8.31 -19.26
CA GLU A 216 -14.08 9.45 -19.87
C GLU A 216 -14.83 9.08 -21.16
N ASP A 217 -14.35 8.07 -21.87
CA ASP A 217 -15.02 7.55 -23.07
C ASP A 217 -16.18 6.62 -22.71
N MET A 218 -16.40 6.30 -21.42
CA MET A 218 -17.38 5.33 -20.92
C MET A 218 -17.04 3.86 -21.23
N ASN A 219 -15.76 3.53 -21.37
CA ASN A 219 -15.29 2.14 -21.38
C ASN A 219 -15.21 1.61 -19.95
N LEU A 220 -15.53 0.33 -19.77
CA LEU A 220 -15.53 -0.34 -18.48
C LEU A 220 -14.29 -1.21 -18.33
N TYR A 221 -13.56 -1.03 -17.22
CA TYR A 221 -12.48 -1.92 -16.83
C TYR A 221 -12.79 -2.52 -15.46
N VAL A 222 -12.61 -3.83 -15.32
CA VAL A 222 -12.71 -4.52 -14.04
C VAL A 222 -11.38 -5.20 -13.76
N ASP A 223 -10.75 -4.83 -12.64
CA ASP A 223 -9.39 -5.25 -12.28
C ASP A 223 -8.36 -4.96 -13.40
N GLY A 224 -8.53 -3.82 -14.09
CA GLY A 224 -7.73 -3.43 -15.25
C GLY A 224 -8.11 -4.11 -16.58
N ILE A 225 -9.06 -5.04 -16.59
CA ILE A 225 -9.49 -5.77 -17.79
C ILE A 225 -10.69 -5.06 -18.43
N ASN A 226 -10.52 -4.62 -19.68
CA ASN A 226 -11.57 -4.05 -20.52
C ASN A 226 -12.73 -5.06 -20.70
N THR A 227 -13.90 -4.64 -20.27
CA THR A 227 -15.11 -5.43 -20.10
C THR A 227 -16.31 -4.65 -20.64
N PHE A 228 -17.46 -5.31 -20.79
CA PHE A 228 -18.64 -4.73 -21.42
C PHE A 228 -19.85 -4.75 -20.49
N TYR A 229 -20.80 -3.85 -20.75
CA TYR A 229 -22.05 -3.76 -20.00
C TYR A 229 -23.08 -4.78 -20.55
N PRO A 230 -23.96 -5.35 -19.72
CA PRO A 230 -23.86 -5.40 -18.27
C PRO A 230 -22.74 -6.32 -17.83
N PHE A 231 -22.13 -6.02 -16.68
CA PHE A 231 -21.18 -6.89 -16.01
C PHE A 231 -21.75 -7.43 -14.70
N TYR A 232 -21.53 -8.71 -14.43
CA TYR A 232 -21.97 -9.41 -13.24
C TYR A 232 -20.81 -10.14 -12.56
N TYR A 233 -20.67 -9.94 -11.26
CA TYR A 233 -19.70 -10.66 -10.44
C TYR A 233 -20.38 -11.27 -9.20
N PRO A 234 -20.08 -12.53 -8.84
CA PRO A 234 -19.38 -13.53 -9.66
C PRO A 234 -20.18 -14.00 -10.88
N SER A 235 -21.51 -13.89 -10.86
CA SER A 235 -22.37 -14.26 -12.00
C SER A 235 -23.72 -13.55 -11.93
N ARG A 236 -24.49 -13.58 -13.03
CA ARG A 236 -25.85 -13.00 -13.14
C ARG A 236 -26.84 -13.59 -12.12
N GLU A 237 -26.71 -14.89 -11.83
CA GLU A 237 -27.60 -15.64 -10.94
C GLU A 237 -27.31 -15.37 -9.46
N ASN A 238 -26.03 -15.16 -9.13
CA ASN A 238 -25.55 -14.83 -7.79
C ASN A 238 -24.73 -13.52 -7.82
N ARG A 239 -25.42 -12.42 -8.11
CA ARG A 239 -24.80 -11.10 -8.33
C ARG A 239 -24.44 -10.43 -6.99
N MET A 240 -23.15 -10.35 -6.70
CA MET A 240 -22.58 -9.54 -5.62
C MET A 240 -22.27 -8.12 -6.09
N VAL A 241 -21.83 -7.97 -7.34
CA VAL A 241 -21.68 -6.68 -8.02
C VAL A 241 -22.34 -6.75 -9.39
N THR A 242 -23.03 -5.67 -9.75
CA THR A 242 -23.67 -5.49 -11.04
C THR A 242 -23.29 -4.12 -11.59
N VAL A 243 -22.82 -4.07 -12.83
CA VAL A 243 -22.57 -2.82 -13.56
C VAL A 243 -23.47 -2.81 -14.78
N LYS A 244 -24.38 -1.85 -14.87
CA LYS A 244 -25.31 -1.69 -16.00
C LYS A 244 -25.16 -0.32 -16.60
N ARG A 245 -25.49 -0.22 -17.88
CA ARG A 245 -25.71 1.06 -18.55
C ARG A 245 -27.21 1.27 -18.73
N ILE A 246 -27.74 2.34 -18.16
CA ILE A 246 -29.16 2.71 -18.17
C ILE A 246 -29.24 4.10 -18.81
N GLY A 247 -29.73 4.17 -20.05
CA GLY A 247 -29.60 5.38 -20.85
C GLY A 247 -28.13 5.74 -21.10
N ASP A 248 -27.75 6.98 -20.76
CA ASP A 248 -26.36 7.45 -20.77
C ASP A 248 -25.61 7.22 -19.47
N GLN A 249 -26.29 6.72 -18.43
CA GLN A 249 -25.72 6.53 -17.11
C GLN A 249 -25.14 5.12 -16.94
N VAL A 250 -24.05 5.02 -16.20
CA VAL A 250 -23.52 3.78 -15.66
C VAL A 250 -23.96 3.66 -14.21
N VAL A 251 -24.57 2.53 -13.87
CA VAL A 251 -25.01 2.20 -12.52
C VAL A 251 -24.23 0.99 -12.03
N ILE A 252 -23.42 1.19 -11.00
CA ILE A 252 -22.66 0.15 -10.30
C ILE A 252 -23.36 -0.10 -8.97
N LYS A 253 -23.82 -1.33 -8.72
CA LYS A 253 -24.55 -1.68 -7.50
C LYS A 253 -24.01 -2.99 -6.91
N ASN A 254 -23.89 -3.06 -5.58
CA ASN A 254 -23.63 -4.31 -4.87
C ASN A 254 -24.91 -4.93 -4.26
N ASP A 255 -24.79 -6.15 -3.77
CA ASP A 255 -25.82 -6.91 -3.04
C ASP A 255 -26.14 -6.35 -1.63
N GLU A 256 -25.41 -5.32 -1.19
CA GLU A 256 -25.61 -4.61 0.07
C GLU A 256 -26.28 -3.24 -0.13
N ASN A 257 -26.75 -2.97 -1.36
CA ASN A 257 -27.47 -1.77 -1.77
C ASN A 257 -26.65 -0.45 -1.74
N VAL A 258 -25.32 -0.55 -1.75
CA VAL A 258 -24.47 0.59 -2.15
C VAL A 258 -24.52 0.72 -3.66
N GLN A 259 -24.84 1.91 -4.14
CA GLN A 259 -25.00 2.18 -5.57
C GLN A 259 -24.24 3.45 -5.98
N VAL A 260 -23.54 3.37 -7.10
CA VAL A 260 -22.89 4.50 -7.75
C VAL A 260 -23.55 4.73 -9.10
N THR A 261 -23.92 5.97 -9.39
CA THR A 261 -24.44 6.40 -10.69
C THR A 261 -23.45 7.41 -11.28
N PHE A 262 -23.01 7.18 -12.51
CA PHE A 262 -22.02 8.01 -13.18
C PHE A 262 -22.34 8.24 -14.65
N TYR A 263 -22.10 9.46 -15.10
CA TYR A 263 -21.84 9.81 -16.50
C TYR A 263 -20.89 11.00 -16.49
N VAL A 264 -20.26 11.33 -17.63
CA VAL A 264 -19.31 12.45 -17.67
C VAL A 264 -19.97 13.75 -17.16
N GLY A 265 -19.37 14.35 -16.13
CA GLY A 265 -19.89 15.54 -15.44
C GLY A 265 -20.90 15.26 -14.32
N TYR A 266 -21.17 14.00 -13.96
CA TYR A 266 -22.08 13.65 -12.87
C TYR A 266 -21.69 12.35 -12.17
N LEU A 267 -21.66 12.38 -10.85
CA LEU A 267 -21.38 11.23 -10.01
C LEU A 267 -22.24 11.30 -8.76
N CYS A 268 -22.95 10.23 -8.44
CA CYS A 268 -23.61 10.09 -7.15
C CYS A 268 -23.31 8.74 -6.51
N VAL A 269 -23.19 8.75 -5.20
CA VAL A 269 -23.12 7.55 -4.36
C VAL A 269 -24.35 7.50 -3.45
N ARG A 270 -25.04 6.37 -3.44
CA ARG A 270 -26.12 6.03 -2.51
C ARG A 270 -25.64 4.96 -1.55
N VAL A 271 -25.82 5.22 -0.27
CA VAL A 271 -25.56 4.25 0.81
C VAL A 271 -26.84 3.95 1.57
N PRO A 272 -27.01 2.74 2.13
CA PRO A 272 -28.15 2.44 2.99
C PRO A 272 -28.23 3.37 4.21
N ASP A 273 -29.42 3.87 4.51
CA ASP A 273 -29.66 4.71 5.69
C ASP A 273 -29.91 3.84 6.93
N ILE A 274 -28.83 3.25 7.44
CA ILE A 274 -28.85 2.27 8.54
C ILE A 274 -27.74 2.56 9.56
N PRO A 275 -27.87 2.12 10.83
CA PRO A 275 -26.90 2.41 11.89
C PRO A 275 -25.46 2.02 11.55
N GLU A 276 -25.25 0.97 10.75
CA GLU A 276 -23.92 0.50 10.37
C GLU A 276 -23.16 1.48 9.47
N PHE A 277 -23.86 2.32 8.70
CA PHE A 277 -23.26 3.38 7.85
C PHE A 277 -23.26 4.75 8.54
N GLN A 278 -23.96 4.90 9.66
CA GLN A 278 -24.11 6.17 10.36
C GLN A 278 -22.97 6.42 11.37
N GLY A 279 -22.68 7.69 11.63
CA GLY A 279 -21.75 8.18 12.63
C GLY A 279 -20.63 9.04 12.06
N LYS A 280 -20.14 9.96 12.90
CA LYS A 280 -19.13 10.98 12.58
C LYS A 280 -17.82 10.47 11.97
N HIS A 281 -17.45 9.22 12.27
CA HIS A 281 -16.19 8.61 11.80
C HIS A 281 -16.41 7.31 11.02
N THR A 282 -17.65 7.05 10.58
CA THR A 282 -18.02 5.81 9.90
C THR A 282 -17.67 5.90 8.42
N LEU A 283 -18.25 6.89 7.72
CA LEU A 283 -17.94 7.22 6.33
C LEU A 283 -17.07 8.48 6.27
N CYS A 284 -16.23 8.56 5.26
CA CYS A 284 -15.37 9.72 5.00
C CYS A 284 -15.15 9.94 3.50
N GLY A 285 -14.62 11.12 3.18
CA GLY A 285 -14.34 11.60 1.83
C GLY A 285 -15.06 12.91 1.57
N LEU A 286 -15.03 13.38 0.33
CA LEU A 286 -15.74 14.59 -0.11
C LEU A 286 -17.26 14.52 0.12
N ALA A 287 -17.83 13.33 0.26
CA ALA A 287 -19.24 13.11 0.55
C ALA A 287 -19.64 13.41 2.01
N GLY A 288 -18.69 13.78 2.87
CA GLY A 288 -18.90 14.00 4.29
C GLY A 288 -19.05 12.72 5.11
N ASN A 289 -19.48 12.88 6.35
CA ASN A 289 -19.85 11.76 7.22
C ASN A 289 -21.36 11.46 7.02
N LEU A 290 -21.95 10.65 7.90
CA LEU A 290 -23.40 10.43 7.87
C LEU A 290 -23.91 10.34 9.31
N ASP A 291 -24.11 11.47 9.97
CA ASP A 291 -24.63 11.50 11.35
C ASP A 291 -25.82 12.45 11.56
N GLY A 292 -26.24 13.12 10.48
CA GLY A 292 -27.37 14.04 10.47
C GLY A 292 -26.99 15.49 10.75
N GLU A 293 -25.71 15.83 10.88
CA GLU A 293 -25.22 17.20 11.11
C GLU A 293 -24.36 17.70 9.94
N CYS A 294 -24.99 18.41 9.00
CA CYS A 294 -24.30 18.88 7.80
C CYS A 294 -23.12 19.83 8.07
N LYS A 295 -23.10 20.51 9.23
CA LYS A 295 -22.05 21.51 9.56
C LYS A 295 -20.69 20.91 9.84
N ASP A 296 -20.61 19.60 10.07
CA ASP A 296 -19.36 18.90 10.32
C ASP A 296 -18.97 17.93 9.21
N ASP A 297 -19.56 18.07 8.02
CA ASP A 297 -19.24 17.22 6.87
C ASP A 297 -17.81 17.42 6.33
N PHE A 298 -17.24 18.62 6.47
CA PHE A 298 -15.91 18.94 5.93
C PHE A 298 -14.80 18.48 6.87
N ILE A 299 -14.55 17.18 6.91
CA ILE A 299 -13.53 16.53 7.74
C ILE A 299 -12.41 16.01 6.86
N GLY A 300 -11.21 16.59 6.99
CA GLY A 300 -10.03 16.14 6.27
C GLY A 300 -9.50 14.81 6.80
N ARG A 301 -8.61 14.15 6.05
CA ARG A 301 -8.08 12.81 6.37
C ARG A 301 -7.41 12.69 7.75
N GLN A 302 -6.94 13.81 8.31
CA GLN A 302 -6.32 13.88 9.64
C GLN A 302 -7.27 14.41 10.74
N GLY A 303 -8.57 14.52 10.47
CA GLY A 303 -9.56 15.07 11.40
C GLY A 303 -9.59 16.59 11.47
N GLN A 304 -9.03 17.28 10.46
CA GLN A 304 -9.10 18.74 10.35
C GLN A 304 -10.54 19.09 9.92
N GLU A 305 -11.25 19.92 10.68
CA GLU A 305 -12.62 20.32 10.33
C GLU A 305 -12.62 21.75 9.75
N ALA A 306 -13.38 21.98 8.67
CA ALA A 306 -13.73 23.31 8.20
C ALA A 306 -15.21 23.57 8.50
N ASN A 307 -15.51 24.64 9.26
CA ASN A 307 -16.89 25.05 9.51
C ASN A 307 -17.11 26.48 8.99
N PRO A 308 -17.62 26.64 7.75
CA PRO A 308 -17.87 27.93 7.15
C PRO A 308 -19.21 28.57 7.59
N HIS A 309 -20.01 27.93 8.45
CA HIS A 309 -21.34 28.42 8.81
C HIS A 309 -21.26 29.64 9.75
N SER A 310 -21.43 30.84 9.18
CA SER A 310 -21.28 32.11 9.90
C SER A 310 -22.57 32.66 10.56
N SER A 311 -23.66 31.88 10.68
CA SER A 311 -24.87 32.34 11.39
C SER A 311 -25.65 31.24 12.12
N ASP A 312 -26.03 31.53 13.37
CA ASP A 312 -26.77 30.66 14.30
C ASP A 312 -28.27 30.45 13.96
N TRP A 313 -28.75 30.89 12.79
CA TRP A 313 -30.18 30.80 12.43
C TRP A 313 -30.46 29.59 11.53
N PHE A 314 -31.11 28.57 12.12
CA PHE A 314 -31.79 27.40 11.52
C PHE A 314 -31.06 26.62 10.41
N ASN A 315 -30.58 25.39 10.71
CA ASN A 315 -30.31 24.23 9.81
C ASN A 315 -30.01 24.48 8.31
N ASP A 316 -29.38 25.60 7.95
CA ASP A 316 -29.08 25.92 6.56
C ASP A 316 -27.76 25.26 6.19
N CYS A 317 -27.87 24.17 5.43
CA CYS A 317 -26.73 23.45 4.86
C CYS A 317 -26.18 24.16 3.61
N ARG A 318 -26.71 25.35 3.27
CA ARG A 318 -26.04 26.31 2.38
C ARG A 318 -25.32 27.36 3.23
N PHE A 319 -24.04 27.61 2.91
CA PHE A 319 -23.26 28.68 3.52
C PHE A 319 -23.13 29.86 2.56
N ASN A 320 -22.74 31.02 3.09
CA ASN A 320 -22.51 32.20 2.27
C ASN A 320 -21.22 32.02 1.47
N PHE A 321 -21.33 31.64 0.19
CA PHE A 321 -20.23 31.48 -0.75
C PHE A 321 -19.46 32.80 -0.90
N ASN A 322 -18.42 32.94 -0.09
CA ASN A 322 -17.38 33.93 -0.30
C ASN A 322 -16.06 33.19 -0.54
N ASP A 323 -15.13 33.86 -1.23
CA ASP A 323 -13.88 33.26 -1.65
C ASP A 323 -13.07 32.65 -0.48
N GLU A 324 -13.19 33.17 0.74
CA GLU A 324 -12.50 32.63 1.91
C GLU A 324 -13.09 31.29 2.37
N ALA A 325 -14.41 31.17 2.46
CA ALA A 325 -15.08 29.92 2.81
C ALA A 325 -14.77 28.81 1.80
N THR A 326 -14.87 29.12 0.49
CA THR A 326 -14.55 28.17 -0.59
C THR A 326 -13.11 27.69 -0.51
N ARG A 327 -12.14 28.58 -0.24
CA ARG A 327 -10.74 28.19 -0.04
C ARG A 327 -10.53 27.30 1.18
N GLN A 328 -11.20 27.58 2.30
CA GLN A 328 -11.07 26.78 3.52
C GLN A 328 -11.59 25.36 3.33
N ILE A 329 -12.75 25.21 2.66
CA ILE A 329 -13.30 23.90 2.31
C ILE A 329 -12.34 23.18 1.36
N ALA A 330 -11.94 23.83 0.26
CA ALA A 330 -11.08 23.21 -0.74
C ALA A 330 -9.75 22.71 -0.16
N LYS A 331 -9.17 23.46 0.79
CA LYS A 331 -7.95 23.04 1.51
C LYS A 331 -8.14 21.78 2.34
N VAL A 332 -9.30 21.61 2.98
CA VAL A 332 -9.62 20.39 3.74
C VAL A 332 -9.88 19.23 2.77
N GLU A 333 -10.63 19.47 1.70
CA GLU A 333 -10.92 18.44 0.69
C GLU A 333 -9.69 17.99 -0.08
N ASP A 334 -8.69 18.86 -0.26
CA ASP A 334 -7.39 18.50 -0.85
C ASP A 334 -6.62 17.42 -0.06
N THR A 335 -7.01 17.16 1.19
CA THR A 335 -6.48 16.04 1.99
C THR A 335 -7.03 14.68 1.57
N TRP A 336 -8.13 14.65 0.82
CA TRP A 336 -8.75 13.43 0.28
C TRP A 336 -8.25 13.04 -1.11
N ARG A 337 -7.29 13.79 -1.66
CA ARG A 337 -6.55 13.40 -2.86
C ARG A 337 -5.94 12.01 -2.72
N THR A 338 -5.81 11.32 -3.84
CA THR A 338 -5.24 9.98 -3.90
C THR A 338 -4.33 9.82 -5.12
N ASP A 339 -3.20 9.17 -4.91
CA ASP A 339 -2.29 8.70 -5.95
C ASP A 339 -2.61 7.26 -6.39
N THR A 340 -3.55 6.60 -5.71
CA THR A 340 -4.05 5.27 -6.06
C THR A 340 -5.32 5.40 -6.89
N PHE A 341 -5.15 5.66 -8.18
CA PHE A 341 -6.24 5.71 -9.17
C PHE A 341 -5.76 5.07 -10.47
N GLN A 342 -6.53 4.13 -11.02
CA GLN A 342 -6.14 3.40 -12.22
C GLN A 342 -5.85 4.38 -13.38
N GLY A 343 -4.67 4.24 -14.00
CA GLY A 343 -4.26 5.11 -15.11
C GLY A 343 -3.66 6.45 -14.70
N TYR A 344 -3.63 6.78 -13.40
CA TYR A 344 -2.96 7.99 -12.89
C TYR A 344 -1.51 7.72 -12.48
N SER A 345 -0.59 8.53 -13.00
CA SER A 345 0.82 8.54 -12.59
C SER A 345 1.11 9.74 -11.69
N GLN A 346 2.00 9.58 -10.70
CA GLN A 346 2.46 10.72 -9.88
C GLN A 346 3.19 11.81 -10.70
N THR A 347 3.56 11.53 -11.95
CA THR A 347 4.10 12.51 -12.90
C THR A 347 3.03 13.33 -13.60
N ASP A 348 1.76 12.93 -13.50
CA ASP A 348 0.65 13.62 -14.14
C ASP A 348 0.35 14.91 -13.38
N ALA A 349 0.60 16.04 -14.03
CA ALA A 349 0.30 17.35 -13.48
C ALA A 349 -1.22 17.48 -13.23
N CYS A 350 -1.58 17.73 -11.98
CA CYS A 350 -2.93 18.12 -11.58
C CYS A 350 -2.84 19.35 -10.67
N VAL A 351 -3.93 20.11 -10.60
CA VAL A 351 -4.06 21.32 -9.78
C VAL A 351 -4.99 21.01 -8.60
N ASP A 352 -4.56 21.37 -7.40
CA ASP A 352 -5.35 21.20 -6.18
C ASP A 352 -6.50 22.22 -6.06
N GLY A 353 -7.48 21.89 -5.23
CA GLY A 353 -8.68 22.67 -5.03
C GLY A 353 -8.38 24.06 -4.46
N GLU A 354 -7.47 24.18 -3.48
CA GLU A 354 -7.08 25.48 -2.91
C GLU A 354 -6.50 26.43 -3.98
N THR A 355 -5.67 25.91 -4.89
CA THR A 355 -5.14 26.70 -6.01
C THR A 355 -6.24 27.09 -6.99
N MET A 356 -7.15 26.16 -7.33
CA MET A 356 -8.27 26.43 -8.22
C MET A 356 -9.24 27.48 -7.64
N ALA A 357 -9.53 27.40 -6.34
CA ALA A 357 -10.38 28.36 -5.63
C ALA A 357 -9.81 29.78 -5.62
N ASN A 358 -8.48 29.95 -5.71
CA ASN A 358 -7.84 31.28 -5.79
C ASN A 358 -7.98 31.97 -7.15
N ILE A 359 -8.19 31.19 -8.22
CA ILE A 359 -8.19 31.68 -9.61
C ILE A 359 -9.58 31.62 -10.26
N THR A 360 -10.59 31.09 -9.55
CA THR A 360 -11.96 31.00 -10.03
C THR A 360 -12.53 32.41 -10.22
N THR A 361 -12.89 32.76 -11.44
CA THR A 361 -13.42 34.08 -11.81
C THR A 361 -14.94 34.04 -11.81
N HIS A 362 -15.58 34.96 -11.09
CA HIS A 362 -17.04 35.01 -11.02
C HIS A 362 -17.65 35.32 -12.40
N CYS A 363 -18.56 34.44 -12.82
CA CYS A 363 -19.42 34.65 -13.97
C CYS A 363 -20.51 35.73 -13.71
N GLU A 364 -20.86 36.51 -14.74
CA GLU A 364 -22.09 37.32 -14.75
C GLU A 364 -23.30 36.50 -15.23
N LEU A 365 -24.15 36.05 -14.30
CA LEU A 365 -25.25 35.11 -14.57
C LEU A 365 -26.45 35.74 -15.30
N THR A 366 -26.51 37.06 -15.48
CA THR A 366 -27.72 37.77 -15.95
C THR A 366 -28.31 37.22 -17.26
N THR A 367 -27.43 36.79 -18.19
CA THR A 367 -27.86 36.21 -19.48
C THR A 367 -28.24 34.74 -19.33
N THR A 368 -27.47 33.97 -18.57
CA THR A 368 -27.70 32.52 -18.39
C THR A 368 -28.94 32.25 -17.53
N SER A 369 -29.22 33.11 -16.54
CA SER A 369 -30.48 33.12 -15.78
C SER A 369 -31.72 33.14 -16.67
N GLU A 370 -31.77 34.02 -17.67
CA GLU A 370 -32.93 34.10 -18.57
C GLU A 370 -32.99 32.89 -19.50
N GLN A 371 -31.84 32.34 -19.92
CA GLN A 371 -31.79 31.13 -20.74
C GLN A 371 -32.27 29.88 -19.96
N CYS A 372 -31.90 29.75 -18.69
CA CYS A 372 -32.26 28.63 -17.80
C CYS A 372 -33.65 28.72 -17.20
N LYS A 373 -34.31 29.87 -17.34
CA LYS A 373 -35.66 30.16 -16.81
C LYS A 373 -36.71 29.07 -17.04
N PRO A 374 -36.74 28.34 -18.18
CA PRO A 374 -37.69 27.24 -18.36
C PRO A 374 -37.65 26.18 -17.24
N ILE A 375 -36.48 25.90 -16.65
CA ILE A 375 -36.35 24.99 -15.49
C ILE A 375 -37.05 25.60 -14.27
N LYS A 376 -36.81 26.87 -13.99
CA LYS A 376 -37.40 27.60 -12.85
C LYS A 376 -38.93 27.72 -12.95
N GLU A 377 -39.46 27.84 -14.16
CA GLU A 377 -40.91 27.91 -14.41
C GLU A 377 -41.65 26.63 -13.98
N ALA A 378 -40.96 25.49 -13.92
CA ALA A 378 -41.52 24.22 -13.43
C ALA A 378 -41.98 24.32 -11.96
N MET A 379 -41.33 25.17 -11.14
CA MET A 379 -41.74 25.40 -9.74
C MET A 379 -43.19 25.89 -9.63
N ASN A 380 -43.68 26.58 -10.66
CA ASN A 380 -45.02 27.14 -10.71
C ASN A 380 -45.97 26.33 -11.62
N ALA A 381 -45.59 25.10 -11.98
CA ALA A 381 -46.29 24.28 -12.99
C ALA A 381 -46.53 25.02 -14.32
N THR A 382 -45.52 25.76 -14.78
CA THR A 382 -45.56 26.51 -16.04
C THR A 382 -44.37 26.18 -16.94
N GLY A 383 -44.46 26.57 -18.21
CA GLY A 383 -43.39 26.35 -19.18
C GLY A 383 -43.30 24.89 -19.68
N PRO A 384 -42.24 24.56 -20.45
CA PRO A 384 -42.08 23.26 -21.11
C PRO A 384 -41.87 22.08 -20.15
N PHE A 385 -41.56 22.36 -18.88
CA PHE A 385 -41.33 21.36 -17.84
C PHE A 385 -42.38 21.43 -16.71
N ALA A 386 -43.56 21.99 -16.97
CA ALA A 386 -44.64 22.14 -15.99
C ALA A 386 -44.96 20.82 -15.23
N SER A 387 -44.88 19.68 -15.92
CA SER A 387 -45.13 18.36 -15.35
C SER A 387 -44.13 17.93 -14.27
N CYS A 388 -43.02 18.64 -14.11
CA CYS A 388 -41.96 18.36 -13.14
C CYS A 388 -42.14 19.09 -11.80
N MET A 389 -43.23 19.83 -11.59
CA MET A 389 -43.50 20.57 -10.33
C MET A 389 -43.37 19.67 -9.08
N GLU A 390 -43.81 18.42 -9.16
CA GLU A 390 -43.78 17.45 -8.04
C GLU A 390 -42.35 17.04 -7.62
N LEU A 391 -41.31 17.43 -8.35
CA LEU A 391 -39.91 17.30 -7.88
C LEU A 391 -39.65 18.10 -6.60
N GLY A 392 -40.44 19.16 -6.37
CA GLY A 392 -40.27 20.05 -5.24
C GLY A 392 -39.25 21.18 -5.51
N TYR A 393 -39.34 22.21 -4.66
CA TYR A 393 -38.57 23.45 -4.82
C TYR A 393 -37.06 23.21 -4.82
N GLU A 394 -36.54 22.40 -3.90
CA GLU A 394 -35.09 22.22 -3.71
C GLU A 394 -34.39 21.63 -4.95
N LEU A 395 -34.95 20.57 -5.53
CA LEU A 395 -34.36 19.91 -6.71
C LEU A 395 -34.47 20.79 -7.96
N ILE A 396 -35.58 21.52 -8.13
CA ILE A 396 -35.74 22.43 -9.28
C ILE A 396 -34.81 23.64 -9.14
N ASP A 397 -34.66 24.20 -7.93
CA ASP A 397 -33.77 25.33 -7.65
C ASP A 397 -32.31 24.94 -7.92
N SER A 398 -31.88 23.77 -7.44
CA SER A 398 -30.54 23.25 -7.70
C SER A 398 -30.29 23.02 -9.20
N ALA A 399 -31.22 22.39 -9.92
CA ALA A 399 -31.07 22.18 -11.37
C ALA A 399 -31.03 23.50 -12.15
N TYR A 400 -31.79 24.51 -11.71
CA TYR A 400 -31.77 25.85 -12.31
C TYR A 400 -30.43 26.53 -12.07
N SER A 401 -29.91 26.54 -10.84
CA SER A 401 -28.61 27.13 -10.52
C SER A 401 -27.48 26.44 -11.28
N ASN A 402 -27.44 25.11 -11.33
CA ASN A 402 -26.44 24.36 -12.12
C ASN A 402 -26.46 24.80 -13.59
N CYS A 403 -27.64 24.96 -14.19
CA CYS A 403 -27.77 25.45 -15.56
C CYS A 403 -27.16 26.86 -15.73
N GLU A 404 -27.40 27.79 -14.78
CA GLU A 404 -26.88 29.16 -14.87
C GLU A 404 -25.36 29.20 -14.90
N TYR A 405 -24.71 28.37 -14.07
CA TYR A 405 -23.26 28.27 -13.95
C TYR A 405 -22.63 27.50 -15.11
N ASP A 406 -23.15 26.31 -15.43
CA ASP A 406 -22.66 25.46 -16.53
C ASP A 406 -22.68 26.20 -17.88
N LEU A 407 -23.76 26.94 -18.16
CA LEU A 407 -23.83 27.75 -19.38
C LEU A 407 -22.83 28.89 -19.40
N CYS A 408 -22.57 29.50 -18.25
CA CYS A 408 -21.74 30.68 -18.22
C CYS A 408 -20.27 30.36 -18.44
N TYR A 409 -19.81 29.26 -17.85
CA TYR A 409 -18.46 28.77 -18.07
C TYR A 409 -18.32 28.00 -19.39
N GLY A 410 -19.41 27.81 -20.14
CA GLY A 410 -19.40 27.12 -21.43
C GLY A 410 -19.14 25.61 -21.31
N VAL A 411 -19.51 25.04 -20.16
CA VAL A 411 -19.32 23.66 -19.73
C VAL A 411 -20.29 22.73 -20.47
N GLU A 412 -21.54 23.15 -20.60
CA GLU A 412 -22.60 22.41 -21.26
C GLU A 412 -23.45 23.34 -22.14
N SER A 413 -24.16 22.77 -23.09
CA SER A 413 -25.15 23.45 -23.92
C SER A 413 -26.48 23.60 -23.20
N LEU A 414 -27.27 24.63 -23.53
CA LEU A 414 -28.61 24.82 -22.95
C LEU A 414 -29.52 23.59 -23.13
N CYS A 415 -29.41 22.93 -24.27
CA CYS A 415 -30.17 21.70 -24.52
C CYS A 415 -29.64 20.49 -23.74
N GLY A 416 -28.35 20.47 -23.40
CA GLY A 416 -27.77 19.51 -22.47
C GLY A 416 -28.31 19.69 -21.06
N GLU A 417 -28.35 20.93 -20.57
CA GLU A 417 -28.94 21.27 -19.27
C GLU A 417 -30.42 20.88 -19.16
N PHE A 418 -31.20 21.22 -20.18
CA PHE A 418 -32.61 20.80 -20.24
C PHE A 418 -32.76 19.27 -20.27
N LYS A 419 -31.90 18.55 -20.99
CA LYS A 419 -31.90 17.09 -20.99
C LYS A 419 -31.56 16.52 -19.60
N LYS A 420 -30.58 17.09 -18.89
CA LYS A 420 -30.24 16.70 -17.50
C LYS A 420 -31.47 16.88 -16.59
N PHE A 421 -32.15 18.02 -16.68
CA PHE A 421 -33.36 18.29 -15.89
C PHE A 421 -34.52 17.33 -16.21
N VAL A 422 -34.76 17.02 -17.49
CA VAL A 422 -35.78 16.04 -17.89
C VAL A 422 -35.45 14.65 -17.36
N THR A 423 -34.19 14.25 -17.41
CA THR A 423 -33.71 12.97 -16.87
C THR A 423 -33.95 12.89 -15.36
N LEU A 424 -33.63 13.97 -14.62
CA LEU A 424 -33.92 14.07 -13.18
C LEU A 424 -35.42 13.94 -12.90
N CYS A 425 -36.25 14.64 -13.67
CA CYS A 425 -37.70 14.61 -13.53
C CYS A 425 -38.30 13.22 -13.77
N GLN A 426 -37.95 12.58 -14.89
CA GLN A 426 -38.48 11.26 -15.23
C GLN A 426 -37.98 10.15 -14.31
N SER A 427 -36.70 10.19 -13.92
CA SER A 427 -36.12 9.19 -13.00
C SER A 427 -36.68 9.28 -11.58
N THR A 428 -37.15 10.46 -11.16
CA THR A 428 -37.70 10.68 -9.81
C THR A 428 -39.21 10.46 -9.74
N LEU A 429 -39.97 11.03 -10.67
CA LEU A 429 -41.44 11.03 -10.62
C LEU A 429 -42.07 9.87 -11.39
N GLY A 430 -41.38 9.40 -12.44
CA GLY A 430 -41.81 8.32 -13.32
C GLY A 430 -42.99 8.64 -14.24
N ASN A 431 -42.87 8.22 -15.51
CA ASN A 431 -43.93 8.33 -16.53
C ASN A 431 -44.55 9.73 -16.69
N VAL A 432 -43.73 10.77 -16.49
CA VAL A 432 -44.13 12.17 -16.66
C VAL A 432 -44.20 12.50 -18.16
N ASP A 433 -45.30 13.13 -18.60
CA ASP A 433 -45.41 13.59 -19.98
C ASP A 433 -44.60 14.88 -20.20
N LEU A 434 -43.52 14.72 -20.95
CA LEU A 434 -42.64 15.80 -21.41
C LEU A 434 -42.50 15.74 -22.95
N SER A 435 -43.45 15.13 -23.66
CA SER A 435 -43.30 14.86 -25.10
C SER A 435 -43.08 16.10 -25.99
N THR A 436 -43.45 17.30 -25.52
CA THR A 436 -43.36 18.55 -26.28
C THR A 436 -42.15 19.43 -25.95
N TRP A 437 -41.42 19.16 -24.85
CA TRP A 437 -40.40 20.09 -24.32
C TRP A 437 -39.33 20.45 -25.37
N ARG A 438 -38.90 19.47 -26.18
CA ARG A 438 -37.91 19.67 -27.25
C ARG A 438 -38.38 20.61 -28.35
N ALA A 439 -39.66 20.54 -28.70
CA ALA A 439 -40.24 21.41 -29.72
C ALA A 439 -40.40 22.84 -29.20
N GLU A 440 -40.81 22.99 -27.94
CA GLU A 440 -41.00 24.29 -27.27
C GLU A 440 -39.68 25.02 -27.00
N THR A 441 -38.62 24.28 -26.67
CA THR A 441 -37.27 24.82 -26.38
C THR A 441 -36.34 24.84 -27.59
N ASN A 442 -36.78 24.33 -28.74
CA ASN A 442 -35.98 24.15 -29.96
C ASN A 442 -34.72 23.25 -29.77
N CYS A 443 -34.81 22.27 -28.86
CA CYS A 443 -33.75 21.31 -28.55
C CYS A 443 -33.94 19.97 -29.27
N LYS A 444 -33.38 19.83 -30.48
CA LYS A 444 -33.51 18.61 -31.30
C LYS A 444 -32.63 17.46 -30.78
N MET A 445 -33.13 16.23 -30.86
CA MET A 445 -32.36 15.00 -30.62
C MET A 445 -32.22 14.21 -31.91
N ASN A 446 -30.99 13.79 -32.23
CA ASN A 446 -30.69 12.95 -33.38
C ASN A 446 -30.36 11.54 -32.90
N CYS A 447 -31.04 10.54 -33.45
CA CYS A 447 -30.81 9.14 -33.12
C CYS A 447 -29.94 8.46 -34.17
N GLN A 448 -29.17 7.45 -33.74
CA GLN A 448 -28.33 6.64 -34.61
C GLN A 448 -29.19 5.77 -35.55
N PRO A 449 -28.63 5.25 -36.66
CA PRO A 449 -29.37 4.32 -37.53
C PRO A 449 -30.00 3.18 -36.74
N HIS A 450 -31.21 2.78 -37.14
CA HIS A 450 -32.01 1.73 -36.49
C HIS A 450 -32.46 2.05 -35.05
N SER A 451 -32.54 3.35 -34.73
CA SER A 451 -33.13 3.83 -33.50
C SER A 451 -33.98 5.08 -33.75
N SER A 452 -35.00 5.27 -32.92
CA SER A 452 -35.97 6.34 -33.03
C SER A 452 -36.09 7.09 -31.71
N TYR A 453 -36.30 8.41 -31.78
CA TYR A 453 -36.53 9.24 -30.60
C TYR A 453 -37.86 8.85 -29.93
N VAL A 454 -37.81 8.59 -28.63
CA VAL A 454 -38.96 8.23 -27.82
C VAL A 454 -38.91 9.06 -26.52
N PRO A 455 -39.92 9.90 -26.23
CA PRO A 455 -39.93 10.76 -25.05
C PRO A 455 -39.87 10.02 -23.70
N CYS A 456 -40.31 8.76 -23.68
CA CYS A 456 -40.42 7.91 -22.50
C CYS A 456 -40.23 6.45 -22.96
N MET A 457 -38.99 6.06 -23.22
CA MET A 457 -38.62 4.68 -23.56
C MET A 457 -38.31 3.88 -22.30
N SER A 458 -38.34 2.55 -22.41
CA SER A 458 -37.86 1.70 -21.31
C SER A 458 -36.40 2.03 -21.01
N ALA A 459 -36.09 2.31 -19.74
CA ALA A 459 -34.72 2.56 -19.29
C ALA A 459 -33.82 1.31 -19.43
N CYS A 460 -34.43 0.12 -19.47
CA CYS A 460 -33.77 -1.17 -19.65
C CYS A 460 -33.94 -1.68 -21.09
N GLN A 461 -33.47 -0.95 -22.10
CA GLN A 461 -33.57 -1.38 -23.50
C GLN A 461 -33.04 -2.80 -23.72
N ASP A 462 -33.66 -3.55 -24.64
CA ASP A 462 -33.23 -4.90 -24.99
C ASP A 462 -31.80 -4.88 -25.54
N THR A 463 -30.94 -5.73 -24.98
CA THR A 463 -29.51 -5.81 -25.34
C THR A 463 -29.17 -7.16 -25.95
N CYS A 464 -28.01 -7.26 -26.60
CA CYS A 464 -27.48 -8.56 -27.04
C CYS A 464 -27.33 -9.58 -25.88
N ALA A 465 -27.02 -9.12 -24.67
CA ALA A 465 -26.88 -9.98 -23.50
C ALA A 465 -28.22 -10.36 -22.87
N GLN A 466 -29.22 -9.49 -22.99
CA GLN A 466 -30.54 -9.60 -22.39
C GLN A 466 -31.61 -9.10 -23.37
N PRO A 467 -32.08 -9.96 -24.29
CA PRO A 467 -33.02 -9.56 -25.35
C PRO A 467 -34.45 -9.26 -24.87
N ASP A 468 -34.74 -9.42 -23.59
CA ASP A 468 -36.06 -9.26 -22.97
C ASP A 468 -36.08 -8.26 -21.80
N SER A 469 -35.00 -7.51 -21.60
CA SER A 469 -34.84 -6.61 -20.44
C SER A 469 -35.88 -5.51 -20.39
N SER A 470 -36.40 -5.06 -21.52
CA SER A 470 -37.38 -3.97 -21.56
C SER A 470 -38.70 -4.35 -20.89
N SER A 471 -39.08 -5.64 -20.99
CA SER A 471 -40.30 -6.21 -20.40
C SER A 471 -40.21 -6.49 -18.90
N GLN A 472 -38.98 -6.56 -18.37
CA GLN A 472 -38.67 -6.85 -16.97
C GLN A 472 -38.09 -5.62 -16.25
N CYS A 473 -38.22 -4.43 -16.85
CA CYS A 473 -37.67 -3.21 -16.30
C CYS A 473 -38.51 -2.71 -15.13
N ASP A 474 -37.88 -2.57 -13.97
CA ASP A 474 -38.44 -2.00 -12.76
C ASP A 474 -38.14 -0.49 -12.64
N GLN A 475 -37.41 0.07 -13.59
CA GLN A 475 -37.03 1.48 -13.61
C GLN A 475 -38.09 2.34 -14.33
N PRO A 476 -38.26 3.60 -13.90
CA PRO A 476 -39.03 4.59 -14.65
C PRO A 476 -38.55 4.72 -16.09
N CYS A 477 -39.45 5.09 -17.00
CA CYS A 477 -39.04 5.40 -18.37
C CYS A 477 -38.09 6.60 -18.40
N LEU A 478 -37.20 6.62 -19.38
CA LEU A 478 -36.30 7.74 -19.65
C LEU A 478 -36.50 8.21 -21.08
N GLU A 479 -36.20 9.48 -21.33
CA GLU A 479 -36.17 10.03 -22.66
C GLU A 479 -34.92 9.58 -23.42
N GLY A 480 -35.06 9.20 -24.70
CA GLY A 480 -33.89 8.95 -25.52
C GLY A 480 -34.18 8.29 -26.86
N CYS A 481 -33.15 7.65 -27.42
CA CYS A 481 -33.25 6.88 -28.65
C CYS A 481 -33.45 5.40 -28.33
N ALA A 482 -34.63 4.87 -28.65
CA ALA A 482 -34.94 3.45 -28.52
C ALA A 482 -34.64 2.71 -29.82
N CYS A 483 -34.10 1.50 -29.75
CA CYS A 483 -33.93 0.67 -30.95
C CYS A 483 -35.28 0.39 -31.65
N ASP A 484 -35.26 0.38 -32.97
CA ASP A 484 -36.44 0.05 -33.77
C ASP A 484 -36.83 -1.44 -33.59
N PRO A 485 -38.10 -1.83 -33.79
CA PRO A 485 -38.53 -3.22 -33.63
C PRO A 485 -37.66 -4.22 -34.41
N GLY A 486 -37.15 -5.24 -33.73
CA GLY A 486 -36.24 -6.26 -34.29
C GLY A 486 -34.74 -5.97 -34.14
N TYR A 487 -34.40 -4.83 -33.54
CA TYR A 487 -33.04 -4.44 -33.18
C TYR A 487 -32.84 -4.42 -31.66
N VAL A 488 -31.62 -4.71 -31.23
CA VAL A 488 -31.20 -4.69 -29.82
C VAL A 488 -29.91 -3.88 -29.68
N VAL A 489 -29.67 -3.35 -28.48
CA VAL A 489 -28.46 -2.57 -28.18
C VAL A 489 -27.24 -3.49 -28.07
N ASP A 490 -26.23 -3.25 -28.90
CA ASP A 490 -24.89 -3.83 -28.76
C ASP A 490 -24.05 -2.94 -27.85
N THR A 491 -24.00 -3.32 -26.58
CA THR A 491 -23.23 -2.67 -25.51
C THR A 491 -21.74 -2.99 -25.57
N THR A 492 -21.30 -3.85 -26.50
CA THR A 492 -19.87 -4.13 -26.70
C THR A 492 -19.19 -3.12 -27.62
N ARG A 493 -19.95 -2.13 -28.11
CA ARG A 493 -19.49 -0.99 -28.89
C ARG A 493 -19.58 0.27 -28.08
N ASN A 494 -18.71 1.22 -28.40
CA ASN A 494 -18.72 2.54 -27.81
C ASN A 494 -18.64 3.63 -28.91
N PRO A 495 -19.67 4.45 -29.12
CA PRO A 495 -20.97 4.41 -28.44
C PRO A 495 -21.78 3.13 -28.79
N PRO A 496 -22.73 2.70 -27.94
CA PRO A 496 -23.60 1.57 -28.21
C PRO A 496 -24.43 1.79 -29.48
N ALA A 497 -24.68 0.71 -30.22
CA ALA A 497 -25.42 0.77 -31.48
C ALA A 497 -26.54 -0.27 -31.53
N CYS A 498 -27.66 0.07 -32.19
CA CYS A 498 -28.75 -0.86 -32.45
C CYS A 498 -28.39 -1.80 -33.61
N ILE A 499 -28.31 -3.09 -33.34
CA ILE A 499 -28.01 -4.13 -34.33
C ILE A 499 -29.09 -5.20 -34.36
N GLN A 500 -29.13 -6.00 -35.43
CA GLN A 500 -30.04 -7.14 -35.48
C GLN A 500 -29.58 -8.24 -34.52
N ILE A 501 -30.51 -8.93 -33.87
CA ILE A 501 -30.20 -9.97 -32.88
C ILE A 501 -29.25 -11.07 -33.40
N GLY A 502 -29.30 -11.40 -34.70
CA GLY A 502 -28.40 -12.38 -35.32
C GLY A 502 -26.95 -11.89 -35.53
N GLN A 503 -26.67 -10.61 -35.30
CA GLN A 503 -25.34 -10.00 -35.38
C GLN A 503 -24.68 -9.84 -34.01
N CYS A 504 -25.38 -10.21 -32.93
CA CYS A 504 -24.84 -10.17 -31.59
C CYS A 504 -23.61 -11.07 -31.44
N GLY A 505 -22.75 -10.71 -30.50
CA GLY A 505 -21.69 -11.58 -30.02
C GLY A 505 -22.24 -12.69 -29.13
N CYS A 506 -21.49 -13.07 -28.10
CA CYS A 506 -21.85 -14.16 -27.20
C CYS A 506 -21.87 -13.67 -25.75
N VAL A 507 -22.42 -14.51 -24.87
CA VAL A 507 -22.45 -14.28 -23.42
C VAL A 507 -21.69 -15.42 -22.75
N ASP A 508 -20.81 -15.10 -21.80
CA ASP A 508 -20.05 -16.08 -21.03
C ASP A 508 -20.93 -16.82 -19.98
N SER A 509 -20.37 -17.80 -19.28
CA SER A 509 -21.07 -18.54 -18.23
C SER A 509 -21.49 -17.68 -17.03
N ASN A 510 -20.88 -16.52 -16.84
CA ASN A 510 -21.20 -15.59 -15.75
C ASN A 510 -22.30 -14.60 -16.16
N GLY A 511 -22.66 -14.55 -17.44
CA GLY A 511 -23.68 -13.64 -17.97
C GLY A 511 -23.11 -12.34 -18.57
N ASN A 512 -21.80 -12.27 -18.81
CA ASN A 512 -21.12 -11.08 -19.36
C ASN A 512 -21.03 -11.16 -20.90
N PRO A 513 -21.29 -10.06 -21.63
CA PRO A 513 -21.24 -10.05 -23.09
C PRO A 513 -19.83 -9.91 -23.65
N HIS A 514 -19.63 -10.47 -24.84
CA HIS A 514 -18.38 -10.43 -25.60
C HIS A 514 -18.68 -10.15 -27.09
N PRO A 515 -17.93 -9.26 -27.76
CA PRO A 515 -18.04 -9.04 -29.20
C PRO A 515 -17.94 -10.31 -30.04
N ALA A 516 -18.59 -10.30 -31.20
CA ALA A 516 -18.48 -11.39 -32.16
C ALA A 516 -17.01 -11.63 -32.56
N ASN A 517 -16.60 -12.89 -32.58
CA ASN A 517 -15.22 -13.35 -32.86
C ASN A 517 -14.15 -12.93 -31.83
N GLN A 518 -14.50 -12.34 -30.69
CA GLN A 518 -13.53 -12.02 -29.64
C GLN A 518 -12.84 -13.29 -29.14
N LYS A 519 -11.54 -13.18 -28.85
CA LYS A 519 -10.76 -14.17 -28.11
C LYS A 519 -10.28 -13.52 -26.83
N TRP A 520 -10.41 -14.21 -25.70
CA TRP A 520 -9.97 -13.70 -24.41
C TRP A 520 -9.49 -14.83 -23.51
N LEU A 521 -8.62 -14.50 -22.57
CA LEU A 521 -8.25 -15.41 -21.49
C LEU A 521 -9.16 -15.16 -20.28
N SER A 522 -9.35 -16.20 -19.48
CA SER A 522 -10.06 -16.12 -18.20
C SER A 522 -9.48 -17.09 -17.19
N ASN A 523 -9.93 -16.98 -15.94
CA ASN A 523 -9.56 -17.87 -14.83
C ASN A 523 -8.04 -17.91 -14.57
N GLN A 524 -7.39 -16.75 -14.45
CA GLN A 524 -5.94 -16.61 -14.26
C GLN A 524 -5.15 -17.25 -15.41
N CYS A 525 -5.53 -16.91 -16.64
CA CYS A 525 -4.94 -17.38 -17.89
C CYS A 525 -4.98 -18.92 -18.03
N SER A 526 -5.83 -19.61 -17.27
CA SER A 526 -5.98 -21.07 -17.37
C SER A 526 -6.95 -21.50 -18.47
N THR A 527 -7.76 -20.56 -18.97
CA THR A 527 -8.79 -20.81 -19.98
C THR A 527 -8.65 -19.81 -21.11
N LYS A 528 -8.68 -20.30 -22.36
CA LYS A 528 -8.76 -19.48 -23.57
C LYS A 528 -10.13 -19.66 -24.21
N ASN A 529 -10.85 -18.57 -24.37
CA ASN A 529 -12.20 -18.52 -24.91
C ASN A 529 -12.22 -17.90 -26.30
N GLN A 530 -13.18 -18.30 -27.13
CA GLN A 530 -13.45 -17.66 -28.41
C GLN A 530 -14.95 -17.63 -28.69
N CYS A 531 -15.44 -16.45 -29.07
CA CYS A 531 -16.82 -16.23 -29.47
C CYS A 531 -17.07 -16.80 -30.88
N VAL A 532 -18.02 -17.72 -31.01
CA VAL A 532 -18.36 -18.40 -32.27
C VAL A 532 -19.88 -18.56 -32.37
N ASN A 533 -20.48 -17.97 -33.42
CA ASN A 533 -21.91 -18.09 -33.76
C ASN A 533 -22.87 -17.81 -32.58
N GLY A 534 -22.63 -16.73 -31.83
CA GLY A 534 -23.48 -16.33 -30.69
C GLY A 534 -23.26 -17.13 -29.40
N THR A 535 -22.38 -18.13 -29.43
CA THR A 535 -21.91 -18.88 -28.25
C THR A 535 -20.40 -18.72 -28.10
N TYR A 536 -19.78 -19.39 -27.14
CA TYR A 536 -18.32 -19.43 -27.04
C TYR A 536 -17.81 -20.84 -26.81
N VAL A 537 -16.62 -21.10 -27.33
CA VAL A 537 -15.85 -22.31 -27.05
C VAL A 537 -14.69 -21.96 -26.15
N HIS A 538 -14.30 -22.88 -25.26
CA HIS A 538 -13.20 -22.69 -24.34
C HIS A 538 -12.23 -23.87 -24.41
N THR A 539 -10.95 -23.59 -24.15
CA THR A 539 -9.87 -24.57 -24.13
C THR A 539 -8.94 -24.28 -22.95
N SER A 540 -8.30 -25.31 -22.40
CA SER A 540 -7.26 -25.11 -21.39
C SER A 540 -6.09 -24.34 -21.98
N TYR A 541 -5.58 -23.38 -21.23
CA TYR A 541 -4.43 -22.57 -21.61
C TYR A 541 -3.48 -22.47 -20.42
N SER A 542 -2.20 -22.23 -20.70
CA SER A 542 -1.20 -21.97 -19.68
C SER A 542 -0.19 -21.00 -20.27
N CYS A 543 0.26 -20.04 -19.47
CA CYS A 543 1.30 -19.14 -19.91
C CYS A 543 2.58 -19.90 -20.28
N PRO A 544 3.34 -19.39 -21.27
CA PRO A 544 4.62 -19.98 -21.62
C PRO A 544 5.61 -19.90 -20.43
N PRO A 545 6.71 -20.67 -20.44
CA PRO A 545 7.76 -20.54 -19.44
C PRO A 545 8.25 -19.09 -19.29
N HIS A 546 8.59 -18.70 -18.06
CA HIS A 546 9.01 -17.34 -17.70
C HIS A 546 7.97 -16.26 -17.97
N ALA A 547 6.70 -16.63 -17.91
CA ALA A 547 5.57 -15.72 -17.92
C ALA A 547 4.55 -16.11 -16.86
N HIS A 548 3.95 -15.10 -16.23
CA HIS A 548 2.83 -15.25 -15.32
C HIS A 548 1.57 -14.61 -15.90
N CYS A 549 0.42 -14.95 -15.34
CA CYS A 549 -0.81 -14.29 -15.71
C CYS A 549 -0.88 -12.90 -15.08
N GLY A 550 -1.18 -11.90 -15.90
CA GLY A 550 -1.40 -10.53 -15.47
C GLY A 550 -2.37 -9.83 -16.42
N VAL A 551 -2.29 -8.51 -16.45
CA VAL A 551 -3.10 -7.68 -17.36
C VAL A 551 -2.15 -6.93 -18.29
N PHE A 552 -2.41 -7.00 -19.59
CA PHE A 552 -1.65 -6.27 -20.59
C PHE A 552 -2.60 -5.69 -21.64
N GLY A 553 -2.53 -4.38 -21.88
CA GLY A 553 -3.38 -3.70 -22.85
C GLY A 553 -4.88 -3.78 -22.54
N GLY A 554 -5.25 -3.88 -21.26
CA GLY A 554 -6.64 -4.04 -20.85
C GLY A 554 -7.18 -5.46 -21.02
N GLU A 555 -6.34 -6.47 -21.25
CA GLU A 555 -6.79 -7.86 -21.36
C GLU A 555 -6.04 -8.74 -20.36
N GLU A 556 -6.71 -9.78 -19.87
CA GLU A 556 -6.05 -10.86 -19.15
C GLU A 556 -5.07 -11.55 -20.11
N ALA A 557 -3.78 -11.49 -19.78
CA ALA A 557 -2.70 -11.84 -20.69
C ALA A 557 -1.53 -12.44 -19.93
N CYS A 558 -0.72 -13.24 -20.64
CA CYS A 558 0.57 -13.65 -20.11
C CYS A 558 1.54 -12.48 -20.21
N VAL A 559 2.23 -12.19 -19.12
CA VAL A 559 3.25 -11.15 -19.03
C VAL A 559 4.56 -11.83 -18.70
N CYS A 560 5.63 -11.50 -19.43
CA CYS A 560 6.94 -12.05 -19.16
C CYS A 560 7.41 -11.64 -17.76
N ASP A 561 8.06 -12.57 -17.07
CA ASP A 561 8.67 -12.32 -15.76
C ASP A 561 9.78 -11.27 -15.88
N ALA A 562 10.15 -10.63 -14.77
CA ALA A 562 11.24 -9.65 -14.77
C ALA A 562 12.55 -10.28 -15.29
N GLY A 563 13.25 -9.56 -16.16
CA GLY A 563 14.44 -10.07 -16.88
C GLY A 563 14.12 -10.84 -18.16
N TRP A 564 12.84 -10.97 -18.54
CA TRP A 564 12.40 -11.64 -19.75
C TRP A 564 11.56 -10.71 -20.64
N GLN A 565 11.62 -10.93 -21.95
CA GLN A 565 10.84 -10.18 -22.93
C GLN A 565 10.24 -11.10 -23.99
N TRP A 566 9.15 -10.68 -24.63
CA TRP A 566 8.57 -11.44 -25.73
C TRP A 566 9.52 -11.55 -26.92
N ASN A 567 9.61 -12.74 -27.53
CA ASN A 567 10.21 -12.87 -28.85
C ASN A 567 9.40 -12.09 -29.91
N ALA A 568 9.95 -11.92 -31.12
CA ALA A 568 9.32 -11.12 -32.19
C ALA A 568 7.89 -11.56 -32.54
N ASN A 569 7.56 -12.84 -32.32
CA ASN A 569 6.25 -13.41 -32.61
C ASN A 569 5.30 -13.46 -31.40
N ARG A 570 5.72 -13.01 -30.22
CA ARG A 570 4.99 -13.11 -28.94
C ARG A 570 4.53 -14.52 -28.60
N THR A 571 5.43 -15.49 -28.76
CA THR A 571 5.13 -16.91 -28.52
C THR A 571 5.87 -17.48 -27.31
N GLU A 572 7.02 -16.91 -26.96
CA GLU A 572 7.80 -17.28 -25.77
C GLU A 572 8.47 -16.04 -25.18
N CYS A 573 8.75 -16.10 -23.88
CA CYS A 573 9.57 -15.11 -23.19
C CYS A 573 11.03 -15.55 -23.26
N VAL A 574 11.87 -14.68 -23.83
CA VAL A 574 13.30 -14.87 -23.98
C VAL A 574 14.04 -13.96 -23.00
N ASP A 575 15.19 -14.44 -22.55
CA ASP A 575 16.08 -13.74 -21.64
C ASP A 575 16.48 -12.37 -22.21
N ILE A 576 16.44 -11.33 -21.38
CA ILE A 576 16.96 -10.01 -21.74
C ILE A 576 18.46 -10.04 -21.47
N ASP A 577 19.29 -9.84 -22.49
CA ASP A 577 20.72 -9.67 -22.28
C ASP A 577 21.00 -8.24 -21.78
N GLU A 578 20.96 -8.05 -20.46
CA GLU A 578 21.18 -6.72 -19.87
C GLU A 578 22.62 -6.22 -20.07
N CYS A 579 23.58 -7.11 -20.37
CA CYS A 579 24.97 -6.76 -20.66
C CYS A 579 25.15 -6.06 -22.02
N LEU A 580 24.16 -6.13 -22.91
CA LEU A 580 24.17 -5.33 -24.14
C LEU A 580 23.86 -3.85 -23.89
N THR A 581 23.40 -3.48 -22.69
CA THR A 581 23.14 -2.10 -22.32
C THR A 581 24.41 -1.49 -21.69
N PRO A 582 25.06 -0.50 -22.34
CA PRO A 582 26.34 0.06 -21.85
C PRO A 582 26.27 0.75 -20.48
N ALA A 583 25.07 1.09 -20.02
CA ALA A 583 24.84 1.69 -18.71
C ALA A 583 24.81 0.67 -17.56
N ASN A 584 24.79 -0.63 -17.85
CA ASN A 584 24.84 -1.67 -16.83
C ASN A 584 26.30 -2.12 -16.63
N CYS A 585 26.74 -2.19 -15.37
CA CYS A 585 28.13 -2.53 -15.00
C CYS A 585 29.19 -1.51 -15.48
N VAL A 586 28.95 -0.20 -15.33
CA VAL A 586 29.83 0.85 -15.87
C VAL A 586 31.28 0.70 -15.40
N HIS A 587 31.46 0.37 -14.12
CA HIS A 587 32.78 0.12 -13.52
C HIS A 587 32.91 -1.36 -13.13
N GLY A 588 32.68 -2.26 -14.08
CA GLY A 588 32.83 -3.69 -13.83
C GLY A 588 32.66 -4.54 -15.08
N THR A 589 32.76 -5.86 -14.90
CA THR A 589 32.51 -6.84 -15.96
C THR A 589 31.11 -7.43 -15.80
N CYS A 590 30.27 -7.30 -16.83
CA CYS A 590 28.92 -7.87 -16.86
C CYS A 590 28.91 -9.34 -17.25
N THR A 591 28.09 -10.14 -16.58
CA THR A 591 27.78 -11.52 -16.94
C THR A 591 26.27 -11.71 -17.01
N ASN A 592 25.77 -12.06 -18.20
CA ASN A 592 24.35 -12.30 -18.42
C ASN A 592 23.94 -13.66 -17.83
N LEU A 593 22.82 -13.71 -17.13
CA LEU A 593 22.27 -14.90 -16.49
C LEU A 593 20.77 -15.02 -16.85
N PRO A 594 20.15 -16.21 -16.80
CA PRO A 594 18.72 -16.31 -17.09
C PRO A 594 17.86 -15.48 -16.13
N GLY A 595 17.16 -14.47 -16.68
CA GLY A 595 16.29 -13.53 -15.99
C GLY A 595 17.00 -12.43 -15.22
N THR A 596 18.33 -12.29 -15.33
CA THR A 596 19.10 -11.29 -14.58
C THR A 596 20.54 -11.16 -15.10
N TYR A 597 21.33 -10.29 -14.48
CA TYR A 597 22.75 -10.17 -14.75
C TYR A 597 23.51 -9.96 -13.46
N ASN A 598 24.81 -10.28 -13.50
CA ASN A 598 25.71 -10.02 -12.39
C ASN A 598 26.89 -9.17 -12.87
N CYS A 599 27.14 -8.07 -12.16
CA CYS A 599 28.33 -7.25 -12.37
C CYS A 599 29.43 -7.66 -11.39
N SER A 600 30.59 -8.02 -11.91
CA SER A 600 31.81 -8.08 -11.12
C SER A 600 32.45 -6.71 -11.11
N CYS A 601 32.28 -5.96 -10.01
CA CYS A 601 32.75 -4.58 -9.92
C CYS A 601 34.27 -4.46 -9.89
N ASP A 602 34.75 -3.41 -10.57
CA ASP A 602 36.10 -2.90 -10.45
C ASP A 602 36.34 -2.39 -9.03
N THR A 603 37.61 -2.30 -8.66
CA THR A 603 38.01 -1.95 -7.29
C THR A 603 37.43 -0.60 -6.85
N PHE A 604 36.93 -0.56 -5.62
CA PHE A 604 36.22 0.58 -5.00
C PHE A 604 34.82 0.86 -5.52
N TYR A 605 34.33 0.17 -6.55
CA TYR A 605 32.93 0.22 -6.92
C TYR A 605 32.16 -0.92 -6.25
N VAL A 606 30.96 -0.61 -5.80
CA VAL A 606 30.04 -1.55 -5.14
C VAL A 606 28.65 -1.38 -5.72
N ASP A 607 27.68 -2.12 -5.19
CA ASP A 607 26.29 -2.26 -5.67
C ASP A 607 26.14 -3.20 -6.87
N GLN A 608 24.89 -3.44 -7.29
CA GLN A 608 24.57 -4.41 -8.35
C GLN A 608 25.03 -3.94 -9.74
N LYS A 609 25.20 -2.63 -9.94
CA LYS A 609 25.57 -2.00 -11.22
C LYS A 609 27.00 -1.46 -11.25
N CYS A 610 27.72 -1.52 -10.13
CA CYS A 610 29.05 -0.95 -9.95
C CYS A 610 29.06 0.58 -10.15
N ASP A 611 28.01 1.26 -9.71
CA ASP A 611 27.89 2.72 -9.84
C ASP A 611 28.36 3.42 -8.55
N ALA A 612 28.18 2.79 -7.40
CA ALA A 612 28.56 3.36 -6.12
C ALA A 612 30.07 3.28 -5.87
N TYR A 613 30.77 4.41 -6.02
CA TYR A 613 32.16 4.57 -5.63
C TYR A 613 32.32 4.67 -4.10
N ARG A 614 33.10 3.74 -3.50
CA ARG A 614 33.38 3.61 -2.06
C ARG A 614 34.85 3.23 -1.77
N PRO A 615 35.82 4.13 -1.98
CA PRO A 615 37.24 3.90 -1.67
C PRO A 615 37.48 3.82 -0.17
N ARG A 616 38.61 3.22 0.26
CA ARG A 616 38.99 3.08 1.70
C ARG A 616 40.48 3.34 1.95
N ARG A 617 41.04 4.33 1.25
CA ARG A 617 42.48 4.63 1.19
C ARG A 617 43.01 5.31 2.45
N HIS A 618 42.18 6.09 3.14
CA HIS A 618 42.55 6.85 4.33
C HIS A 618 41.34 7.12 5.24
N CYS A 619 41.54 7.69 6.43
CA CYS A 619 40.46 7.93 7.39
C CYS A 619 39.31 8.81 6.86
N ALA A 620 39.60 9.75 5.97
CA ALA A 620 38.59 10.56 5.31
C ALA A 620 37.62 9.73 4.43
N ASP A 621 38.08 8.65 3.81
CA ASP A 621 37.25 7.76 2.98
C ASP A 621 36.29 6.99 3.90
N LEU A 622 36.83 6.46 5.01
CA LEU A 622 36.05 5.74 6.02
C LEU A 622 34.94 6.62 6.63
N LYS A 623 35.24 7.89 6.89
CA LYS A 623 34.23 8.83 7.39
C LYS A 623 33.16 9.14 6.34
N LYS A 624 33.58 9.44 5.11
CA LYS A 624 32.69 9.88 4.02
C LYS A 624 31.81 8.75 3.48
N TYR A 625 32.41 7.60 3.17
CA TYR A 625 31.75 6.50 2.44
C TYR A 625 31.25 5.37 3.34
N TYR A 626 31.78 5.23 4.56
CA TYR A 626 31.41 4.15 5.49
C TYR A 626 30.74 4.65 6.77
N GLY A 627 30.58 5.97 6.93
CA GLY A 627 29.87 6.56 8.06
C GLY A 627 30.57 6.41 9.41
N PHE A 628 31.88 6.14 9.43
CA PHE A 628 32.63 6.01 10.69
C PHE A 628 32.78 7.37 11.37
N GLY A 629 32.23 7.49 12.59
CA GLY A 629 32.17 8.75 13.33
C GLY A 629 32.98 8.79 14.63
N GLN A 630 33.54 7.67 15.08
CA GLN A 630 34.27 7.59 16.35
C GLN A 630 35.78 7.60 16.12
N ASP A 631 36.52 8.26 17.01
CA ASP A 631 37.98 8.20 17.00
C ASP A 631 38.43 6.78 17.36
N GLY A 632 39.45 6.26 16.68
CA GLY A 632 39.94 4.92 16.96
C GLY A 632 40.84 4.35 15.87
N MET A 633 41.28 3.11 16.05
CA MET A 633 42.01 2.38 15.02
C MET A 633 41.04 1.80 13.99
N TYR A 634 41.36 2.00 12.72
CA TYR A 634 40.65 1.42 11.58
C TYR A 634 41.61 0.81 10.57
N LYS A 635 41.06 0.03 9.64
CA LYS A 635 41.80 -0.54 8.52
C LYS A 635 41.53 0.25 7.25
N ILE A 636 42.58 0.75 6.63
CA ILE A 636 42.57 1.33 5.28
C ILE A 636 43.16 0.32 4.29
N ALA A 637 42.86 0.48 3.00
CA ALA A 637 43.38 -0.37 1.93
C ALA A 637 43.74 0.51 0.72
N PRO A 638 44.96 1.10 0.73
CA PRO A 638 45.43 1.95 -0.36
C PRO A 638 45.69 1.17 -1.64
N ALA A 639 45.65 1.84 -2.80
CA ALA A 639 45.75 1.23 -4.13
C ALA A 639 47.18 0.89 -4.59
N TYR A 640 48.15 0.91 -3.69
CA TYR A 640 49.56 0.69 -3.98
C TYR A 640 50.19 -0.25 -2.95
N SER A 641 51.32 -0.83 -3.32
CA SER A 641 52.10 -1.70 -2.44
C SER A 641 52.76 -0.88 -1.34
N VAL A 642 52.65 -1.33 -0.10
CA VAL A 642 53.33 -0.72 1.07
C VAL A 642 54.07 -1.84 1.79
N ASN A 643 55.35 -1.67 2.10
CA ASN A 643 56.14 -2.67 2.85
C ASN A 643 56.12 -4.08 2.26
N ALA A 644 56.25 -4.18 0.93
CA ALA A 644 56.14 -5.43 0.17
C ALA A 644 54.79 -6.16 0.30
N GLN A 645 53.76 -5.53 0.89
CA GLN A 645 52.38 -6.01 0.79
C GLN A 645 51.81 -5.63 -0.57
N PRO A 646 50.97 -6.47 -1.18
CA PRO A 646 50.33 -6.14 -2.45
C PRO A 646 49.36 -4.96 -2.26
N PRO A 647 49.01 -4.24 -3.36
CA PRO A 647 47.97 -3.21 -3.33
C PRO A 647 46.68 -3.69 -2.68
N PHE A 648 45.95 -2.78 -2.04
CA PHE A 648 44.69 -3.02 -1.31
C PHE A 648 44.81 -3.93 -0.08
N SER A 649 46.03 -4.21 0.38
CA SER A 649 46.25 -4.85 1.67
C SER A 649 45.77 -3.96 2.82
N ASN A 650 45.20 -4.58 3.85
CA ASN A 650 44.70 -3.84 5.01
C ASN A 650 45.87 -3.29 5.84
N ILE A 651 45.88 -1.98 6.07
CA ILE A 651 46.83 -1.28 6.94
C ILE A 651 46.08 -0.67 8.11
N SER A 652 46.54 -0.91 9.33
CA SER A 652 45.96 -0.31 10.53
C SER A 652 46.45 1.13 10.70
N VAL A 653 45.51 2.06 10.83
CA VAL A 653 45.79 3.48 11.10
C VAL A 653 44.90 3.98 12.23
N TYR A 654 45.35 4.99 12.96
CA TYR A 654 44.49 5.69 13.90
C TYR A 654 43.79 6.85 13.19
N CYS A 655 42.47 6.89 13.31
CA CYS A 655 41.63 7.94 12.74
C CYS A 655 41.04 8.83 13.83
N GLU A 656 41.13 10.13 13.63
CA GLU A 656 40.40 11.14 14.39
C GLU A 656 39.19 11.59 13.56
N MET A 657 38.01 11.17 14.01
CA MET A 657 36.73 11.31 13.32
C MET A 657 35.86 12.41 13.92
N SER A 658 36.15 12.89 15.13
CA SER A 658 35.26 13.79 15.87
C SER A 658 35.58 15.29 15.70
N SER A 659 36.85 15.70 15.75
CA SER A 659 37.22 17.13 15.80
C SER A 659 37.46 17.74 14.42
N GLU A 660 37.18 19.03 14.26
CA GLU A 660 37.44 19.80 13.02
C GLU A 660 36.90 19.13 11.74
N GLY A 661 35.72 18.53 11.82
CA GLY A 661 35.10 17.80 10.71
C GLY A 661 35.57 16.35 10.54
N GLY A 662 36.58 15.89 11.29
CA GLY A 662 37.09 14.52 11.32
C GLY A 662 37.78 14.08 10.02
N GLY A 663 38.02 12.77 9.91
CA GLY A 663 38.65 12.15 8.74
C GLY A 663 40.17 12.28 8.72
N TRP A 664 40.79 12.62 9.85
CA TRP A 664 42.23 12.77 9.98
C TRP A 664 42.91 11.41 10.23
N THR A 665 44.00 11.15 9.52
CA THR A 665 44.85 9.96 9.68
C THR A 665 46.09 10.32 10.48
N LEU A 666 46.36 9.61 11.58
CA LEU A 666 47.54 9.86 12.40
C LEU A 666 48.82 9.50 11.64
N MET A 667 49.67 10.51 11.38
CA MET A 667 50.95 10.35 10.71
C MET A 667 52.08 10.04 11.69
N SER A 668 52.13 10.78 12.79
CA SER A 668 53.18 10.63 13.80
C SER A 668 52.69 11.08 15.16
N ASN A 669 52.94 10.27 16.18
CA ASN A 669 52.87 10.67 17.59
C ASN A 669 53.74 9.72 18.41
N ALA A 670 54.47 10.26 19.37
CA ALA A 670 55.36 9.49 20.24
C ALA A 670 54.92 9.60 21.70
N LEU A 671 54.42 8.49 22.26
CA LEU A 671 54.16 8.36 23.68
C LEU A 671 55.35 7.83 24.49
N SER A 672 56.39 7.38 23.79
CA SER A 672 57.63 6.87 24.36
C SER A 672 58.85 7.38 23.57
N ASN A 673 60.02 6.78 23.76
CA ASN A 673 61.21 7.05 22.93
C ASN A 673 61.15 6.31 21.58
N LEU A 674 59.96 6.02 21.06
CA LEU A 674 59.71 5.20 19.86
C LEU A 674 60.49 5.67 18.63
N MET A 675 60.65 6.99 18.49
CA MET A 675 61.28 7.62 17.33
C MET A 675 62.82 7.60 17.39
N ALA A 676 63.43 7.26 18.53
CA ALA A 676 64.88 7.24 18.66
C ALA A 676 65.48 5.90 18.23
N ASN A 677 66.72 5.96 17.73
CA ASN A 677 67.51 4.80 17.31
C ASN A 677 66.83 3.96 16.22
N LYS A 678 66.15 4.64 15.28
CA LYS A 678 65.50 4.03 14.13
C LYS A 678 66.31 4.27 12.87
N THR A 679 66.50 3.21 12.10
CA THR A 679 67.14 3.26 10.79
C THR A 679 66.25 3.96 9.77
N PHE A 680 66.84 4.46 8.69
CA PHE A 680 66.10 5.05 7.57
C PHE A 680 65.10 4.06 6.98
N ALA A 681 65.49 2.79 6.84
CA ALA A 681 64.60 1.73 6.36
C ALA A 681 63.38 1.51 7.29
N GLU A 682 63.55 1.60 8.60
CA GLU A 682 62.42 1.55 9.54
C GLU A 682 61.50 2.77 9.41
N TYR A 683 62.05 3.98 9.21
CA TYR A 683 61.25 5.18 8.93
C TYR A 683 60.51 5.09 7.59
N VAL A 684 61.11 4.46 6.57
CA VAL A 684 60.42 4.17 5.32
C VAL A 684 59.24 3.24 5.57
N ALA A 685 59.47 2.16 6.33
CA ALA A 685 58.46 1.15 6.55
C ALA A 685 57.32 1.57 7.48
N GLY A 686 57.59 2.45 8.45
CA GLY A 686 56.65 2.71 9.54
C GLY A 686 56.85 1.76 10.71
N PHE A 687 56.46 2.20 11.89
CA PHE A 687 56.60 1.44 13.13
C PHE A 687 55.68 1.97 14.23
N GLY A 688 55.53 1.17 15.29
CA GLY A 688 54.72 1.51 16.46
C GLY A 688 53.33 0.87 16.44
N GLN A 689 52.45 1.38 17.29
CA GLN A 689 51.12 0.86 17.56
C GLN A 689 50.08 1.99 17.45
N PRO A 690 49.34 2.05 16.32
CA PRO A 690 48.29 3.05 16.13
C PRO A 690 47.22 3.02 17.22
N GLU A 691 46.91 1.85 17.77
CA GLU A 691 45.90 1.61 18.82
C GLU A 691 46.09 2.51 20.05
N ILE A 692 47.33 2.70 20.47
CA ILE A 692 47.71 3.55 21.61
C ILE A 692 48.23 4.92 21.17
N LYS A 693 48.15 5.25 19.88
CA LYS A 693 48.69 6.48 19.26
C LYS A 693 50.21 6.64 19.44
N ASP A 694 50.98 5.58 19.61
CA ASP A 694 52.45 5.64 19.65
C ASP A 694 53.00 5.05 18.35
N THR A 695 53.06 5.87 17.28
CA THR A 695 53.24 5.36 15.92
C THR A 695 53.90 6.37 14.97
N TRP A 696 54.62 5.84 13.99
CA TRP A 696 55.06 6.51 12.76
C TRP A 696 54.45 5.78 11.56
N LEU A 697 53.71 6.49 10.71
CA LEU A 697 52.92 5.89 9.63
C LEU A 697 53.79 5.25 8.52
N GLY A 698 55.04 5.68 8.37
CA GLY A 698 55.97 5.21 7.33
C GLY A 698 56.05 6.17 6.15
N LEU A 699 57.27 6.51 5.70
CA LEU A 699 57.47 7.48 4.62
C LEU A 699 56.87 7.01 3.29
N ASP A 700 56.88 5.70 3.03
CA ASP A 700 56.33 5.14 1.79
C ASP A 700 54.83 5.40 1.69
N LEU A 701 54.09 5.06 2.75
CA LEU A 701 52.64 5.29 2.85
C LEU A 701 52.30 6.79 2.86
N ILE A 702 53.03 7.60 3.62
CA ILE A 702 52.82 9.06 3.66
C ILE A 702 53.04 9.67 2.27
N SER A 703 54.14 9.30 1.60
CA SER A 703 54.49 9.80 0.27
C SER A 703 53.38 9.56 -0.73
N GLN A 704 52.90 8.32 -0.79
CA GLN A 704 51.84 7.92 -1.69
C GLN A 704 50.50 8.59 -1.38
N MET A 705 50.09 8.64 -0.09
CA MET A 705 48.88 9.37 0.32
C MET A 705 48.91 10.83 -0.15
N THR A 706 50.07 11.49 -0.06
CA THR A 706 50.21 12.89 -0.43
C THR A 706 50.43 13.14 -1.93
N GLN A 707 50.78 12.11 -2.70
CA GLN A 707 50.91 12.18 -4.16
C GLN A 707 49.60 11.82 -4.88
N GLU A 708 48.79 10.94 -4.30
CA GLU A 708 47.49 10.54 -4.86
C GLU A 708 46.51 11.72 -4.88
N MET A 709 46.60 12.61 -3.88
CA MET A 709 45.75 13.79 -3.80
C MET A 709 46.37 14.89 -2.94
N GLU A 710 45.90 16.13 -3.18
CA GLU A 710 46.28 17.26 -2.34
C GLU A 710 45.90 16.99 -0.88
N THR A 711 46.92 16.95 -0.02
CA THR A 711 46.78 16.58 1.39
C THR A 711 47.16 17.75 2.29
N SER A 712 46.36 17.98 3.33
CA SER A 712 46.67 18.90 4.42
C SER A 712 47.36 18.16 5.57
N LEU A 713 48.27 18.86 6.26
CA LEU A 713 48.94 18.40 7.46
C LEU A 713 48.55 19.28 8.64
N LYS A 714 47.99 18.69 9.70
CA LYS A 714 47.70 19.37 10.98
C LYS A 714 48.71 18.94 12.04
N LEU A 715 49.28 19.93 12.72
CA LEU A 715 50.19 19.77 13.85
C LEU A 715 49.49 20.21 15.14
N ASN A 716 49.40 19.31 16.13
CA ASN A 716 48.99 19.64 17.50
C ASN A 716 50.23 19.62 18.39
N LEU A 717 50.57 20.73 19.03
CA LEU A 717 51.82 20.95 19.76
C LEU A 717 51.53 21.22 21.23
N HIS A 718 52.18 20.49 22.14
CA HIS A 718 51.97 20.59 23.58
C HIS A 718 53.25 21.06 24.28
N ARG A 719 53.15 22.13 25.09
CA ARG A 719 54.29 22.70 25.85
C ARG A 719 54.06 22.62 27.34
N CYS A 720 55.13 22.27 28.06
CA CYS A 720 55.15 22.30 29.51
C CYS A 720 55.07 23.75 30.07
N PRO A 721 54.59 23.93 31.30
CA PRO A 721 54.67 25.20 32.00
C PRO A 721 56.12 25.66 32.17
N ARG A 722 56.39 26.97 32.02
CA ARG A 722 57.74 27.55 32.19
C ARG A 722 57.65 28.83 33.01
N SER A 723 58.48 29.00 34.04
CA SER A 723 58.58 30.15 34.96
C SER A 723 57.63 31.33 34.68
N GLY A 724 56.41 31.27 35.22
CA GLY A 724 55.39 32.32 35.09
C GLY A 724 54.41 32.17 33.91
N LYS A 725 54.54 31.14 33.07
CA LYS A 725 53.63 30.80 31.97
C LYS A 725 53.02 29.41 32.17
N PRO A 726 51.70 29.24 32.02
CA PRO A 726 51.03 27.94 32.13
C PRO A 726 51.43 27.02 30.96
N ALA A 727 51.03 25.74 31.04
CA ALA A 727 51.09 24.85 29.88
C ALA A 727 50.25 25.45 28.73
N THR A 728 50.70 25.24 27.50
CA THR A 728 50.04 25.80 26.32
C THR A 728 49.97 24.76 25.21
N ASP A 729 48.76 24.56 24.70
CA ASP A 729 48.51 23.75 23.52
C ASP A 729 48.32 24.70 22.33
N THR A 730 49.09 24.47 21.27
CA THR A 730 49.05 25.25 20.05
C THR A 730 48.92 24.33 18.85
N PHE A 731 48.45 24.87 17.73
CA PHE A 731 48.32 24.12 16.48
C PHE A 731 48.76 24.94 15.27
N CYS A 732 49.06 24.22 14.19
CA CYS A 732 49.53 24.72 12.91
C CYS A 732 49.03 23.76 11.81
N THR A 733 48.23 24.27 10.88
CA THR A 733 47.65 23.48 9.78
C THR A 733 48.18 23.98 8.44
N TYR A 734 48.91 23.12 7.74
CA TYR A 734 49.33 23.31 6.37
C TYR A 734 48.21 22.84 5.44
N GLU A 735 47.68 23.77 4.64
CA GLU A 735 46.65 23.49 3.63
C GLU A 735 47.15 22.48 2.59
N SER A 736 48.43 22.55 2.24
CA SER A 736 49.10 21.65 1.30
C SER A 736 50.42 21.15 1.89
N PHE A 737 50.56 19.83 1.91
CA PHE A 737 51.72 19.10 2.40
C PHE A 737 51.92 17.88 1.51
N SER A 738 53.15 17.66 1.06
CA SER A 738 53.51 16.42 0.37
C SER A 738 54.90 15.94 0.73
N VAL A 739 55.06 14.62 0.65
CA VAL A 739 56.33 13.93 0.79
C VAL A 739 56.61 13.26 -0.55
N LEU A 740 57.75 13.60 -1.15
CA LEU A 740 58.16 13.04 -2.43
C LEU A 740 58.59 11.56 -2.26
N ASN A 741 58.95 10.90 -3.35
CA ASN A 741 59.26 9.47 -3.34
C ASN A 741 60.73 9.18 -2.96
N GLU A 742 61.13 7.90 -3.04
CA GLU A 742 62.47 7.45 -2.69
C GLU A 742 63.60 8.13 -3.49
N THR A 743 63.35 8.56 -4.74
CA THR A 743 64.38 9.16 -5.61
C THR A 743 64.92 10.50 -5.07
N THR A 744 64.10 11.19 -4.26
CA THR A 744 64.46 12.45 -3.58
C THR A 744 64.77 12.23 -2.10
N GLN A 745 64.97 10.97 -1.67
CA GLN A 745 65.03 10.59 -0.25
C GLN A 745 63.85 11.12 0.56
N TYR A 746 62.63 11.00 0.01
CA TYR A 746 61.40 11.43 0.68
C TYR A 746 61.43 12.91 1.10
N ALA A 747 61.98 13.79 0.26
CA ALA A 747 62.01 15.22 0.52
C ALA A 747 60.59 15.77 0.74
N VAL A 748 60.46 16.73 1.65
CA VAL A 748 59.18 17.35 2.00
C VAL A 748 58.91 18.59 1.13
N VAL A 749 57.65 18.82 0.77
CA VAL A 749 57.20 20.01 0.03
C VAL A 749 56.06 20.69 0.79
N ILE A 750 56.28 21.95 1.16
CA ILE A 750 55.35 22.79 1.92
C ILE A 750 55.24 24.14 1.19
N PRO A 751 54.34 24.27 0.20
CA PRO A 751 54.33 25.42 -0.70
C PRO A 751 53.75 26.69 -0.06
N LYS A 752 53.04 26.55 1.06
CA LYS A 752 52.34 27.65 1.75
C LYS A 752 52.65 27.64 3.25
N PRO A 753 52.64 28.82 3.92
CA PRO A 753 52.72 28.88 5.38
C PRO A 753 51.53 28.15 6.04
N CYS A 754 51.70 27.66 7.27
CA CYS A 754 50.54 27.14 8.01
C CYS A 754 49.62 28.27 8.51
N SER A 755 48.39 27.89 8.79
CA SER A 755 47.43 28.68 9.55
C SER A 755 47.29 28.14 10.98
N GLY A 756 46.75 28.94 11.90
CA GLY A 756 46.56 28.57 13.30
C GLY A 756 47.37 29.42 14.28
N THR A 757 47.48 28.96 15.52
CA THR A 757 48.15 29.72 16.60
C THR A 757 49.66 29.93 16.40
N GLU A 758 50.27 29.17 15.49
CA GLU A 758 51.72 29.20 15.20
C GLU A 758 52.04 29.80 13.81
N ALA A 759 51.07 30.43 13.14
CA ALA A 759 51.17 30.92 11.75
C ALA A 759 52.13 32.10 11.49
N ASN A 760 53.10 32.35 12.39
CA ASN A 760 54.04 33.46 12.26
C ASN A 760 55.13 33.18 11.20
N TYR A 761 55.93 34.21 10.85
CA TYR A 761 57.01 34.10 9.85
C TYR A 761 58.11 33.08 10.23
N TYR A 762 58.10 32.61 11.47
CA TYR A 762 59.01 31.60 12.01
C TYR A 762 58.22 30.35 12.44
N ASP A 763 57.30 29.84 11.60
CA ASP A 763 56.80 28.49 11.83
C ASP A 763 58.00 27.52 11.86
N GLY A 764 57.98 26.50 12.71
CA GLY A 764 59.20 25.79 13.14
C GLY A 764 60.04 25.13 12.05
N TRP A 765 59.53 25.08 10.82
CA TRP A 765 60.27 24.74 9.62
C TRP A 765 61.21 25.88 9.22
N VAL A 766 62.52 25.63 9.24
CA VAL A 766 63.48 26.58 8.65
C VAL A 766 63.25 26.58 7.15
N ARG A 767 62.59 27.64 6.65
CA ARG A 767 62.11 27.68 5.26
C ARG A 767 63.28 27.71 4.29
N TRP A 768 63.41 26.63 3.52
CA TRP A 768 64.11 26.63 2.23
C TRP A 768 63.29 27.44 1.22
N ASN A 769 63.79 27.57 0.00
CA ASN A 769 63.05 28.27 -1.06
C ASN A 769 61.65 27.63 -1.27
N MET A 770 60.59 28.35 -0.86
CA MET A 770 59.19 27.86 -0.84
C MET A 770 58.63 27.46 -2.21
N ALA A 771 59.35 27.76 -3.29
CA ALA A 771 58.97 27.40 -4.65
C ALA A 771 59.49 26.00 -5.09
N GLY A 772 60.17 25.23 -4.21
CA GLY A 772 60.80 23.97 -4.62
C GLY A 772 60.90 22.89 -3.53
N GLU A 773 61.61 21.82 -3.90
CA GLU A 773 61.90 20.65 -3.08
C GLU A 773 62.62 21.03 -1.77
N GLY A 774 62.13 20.48 -0.66
CA GLY A 774 62.74 20.67 0.66
C GLY A 774 63.90 19.74 0.96
N PRO A 775 64.42 19.79 2.20
CA PRO A 775 65.48 18.88 2.60
C PRO A 775 65.01 17.42 2.52
N PRO A 776 65.92 16.47 2.18
CA PRO A 776 65.63 15.04 2.22
C PRO A 776 65.40 14.58 3.66
N PHE A 777 64.70 13.46 3.83
CA PHE A 777 64.55 12.83 5.14
C PHE A 777 65.84 12.12 5.53
N VAL A 778 66.33 12.36 6.74
CA VAL A 778 67.53 11.72 7.28
C VAL A 778 67.25 11.11 8.65
N ALA A 779 67.96 10.03 8.95
CA ALA A 779 67.93 9.24 10.18
C ALA A 779 69.36 8.86 10.58
N MET A 780 69.53 8.15 11.69
CA MET A 780 70.85 7.94 12.31
C MET A 780 71.88 7.22 11.42
N ASP A 781 71.44 6.41 10.47
CA ASP A 781 72.26 5.55 9.61
C ASP A 781 72.52 6.15 8.22
N ASN A 782 71.82 7.22 7.83
CA ASN A 782 72.01 7.90 6.55
C ASN A 782 72.29 9.41 6.67
N ASP A 783 72.47 9.93 7.89
CA ASP A 783 72.87 11.31 8.16
C ASP A 783 74.37 11.53 7.89
N ASN A 784 74.72 11.69 6.61
CA ASN A 784 76.09 11.95 6.16
C ASN A 784 76.44 13.45 6.13
N SER A 785 75.91 14.23 7.09
CA SER A 785 76.10 15.68 7.15
C SER A 785 77.29 16.10 8.03
N SER A 786 77.89 17.25 7.73
CA SER A 786 78.99 17.82 8.53
C SER A 786 78.58 18.24 9.96
N LEU A 787 77.29 18.22 10.28
CA LEU A 787 76.73 18.64 11.57
C LEU A 787 76.09 17.47 12.36
N GLU A 788 75.98 16.27 11.77
CA GLU A 788 75.38 15.05 12.38
C GLU A 788 74.08 15.33 13.15
N CYS A 789 73.08 15.90 12.47
CA CYS A 789 71.85 16.37 13.08
C CYS A 789 71.00 15.29 13.74
N SER A 790 70.91 14.09 13.18
CA SER A 790 70.21 12.97 13.81
C SER A 790 70.86 12.61 15.15
N SER A 791 72.19 12.54 15.18
CA SER A 791 72.98 12.30 16.41
C SER A 791 72.73 13.39 17.45
N PHE A 792 72.74 14.67 17.03
CA PHE A 792 72.42 15.81 17.89
C PHE A 792 71.03 15.69 18.54
N PHE A 793 70.05 15.12 17.84
CA PHE A 793 68.70 14.90 18.35
C PHE A 793 68.44 13.47 18.82
N GLN A 794 69.42 12.83 19.48
CA GLN A 794 69.26 11.51 20.08
C GLN A 794 68.86 10.41 19.08
N ASN A 795 69.48 10.42 17.89
CA ASN A 795 69.30 9.43 16.83
C ASN A 795 67.86 9.34 16.30
N THR A 796 67.12 10.45 16.29
CA THR A 796 65.79 10.54 15.66
C THR A 796 65.89 10.96 14.20
N GLY A 797 64.93 10.54 13.37
CA GLY A 797 64.85 10.91 11.96
C GLY A 797 63.92 12.09 11.69
N TRP A 798 64.35 13.01 10.84
CA TRP A 798 63.62 14.22 10.45
C TRP A 798 64.13 14.79 9.13
N TRP A 799 63.40 15.76 8.56
CA TRP A 799 63.82 16.56 7.41
C TRP A 799 64.76 17.70 7.85
N PHE A 800 66.04 17.38 8.08
CA PHE A 800 67.04 18.35 8.53
C PHE A 800 67.68 19.14 7.38
N TYR A 801 67.89 20.44 7.58
CA TYR A 801 68.59 21.30 6.62
C TYR A 801 70.10 21.32 6.88
N THR A 802 70.81 20.32 6.37
CA THR A 802 72.17 19.95 6.80
C THR A 802 73.31 20.90 6.39
N THR A 803 73.03 21.99 5.64
CA THR A 803 74.08 22.87 5.09
C THR A 803 74.53 24.00 6.02
N SER A 804 73.86 24.26 7.16
CA SER A 804 74.31 25.32 8.09
C SER A 804 73.78 25.22 9.53
N VAL A 805 72.62 24.61 9.78
CA VAL A 805 72.06 24.34 11.13
C VAL A 805 71.10 23.16 11.08
N CYS A 806 71.04 22.32 12.12
CA CYS A 806 70.13 21.16 12.21
C CYS A 806 68.62 21.47 12.29
N GLY A 807 68.21 22.68 11.87
CA GLY A 807 66.83 23.11 11.84
C GLY A 807 66.30 23.64 13.18
N ALA A 808 65.21 24.39 13.08
CA ALA A 808 64.47 24.94 14.22
C ALA A 808 63.34 24.01 14.70
N ALA A 809 63.07 22.91 13.99
CA ALA A 809 62.12 21.88 14.38
C ALA A 809 62.76 20.50 14.33
N ASN A 810 62.32 19.66 15.27
CA ASN A 810 62.43 18.22 15.19
C ASN A 810 61.17 17.67 15.85
N LEU A 811 60.15 17.34 15.05
CA LEU A 811 58.86 16.86 15.57
C LEU A 811 58.80 15.33 15.73
N ASN A 812 59.84 14.62 15.32
CA ASN A 812 60.05 13.21 15.67
C ASN A 812 61.08 13.06 16.81
N GLY A 813 61.45 14.17 17.47
CA GLY A 813 62.39 14.18 18.57
C GLY A 813 61.93 13.40 19.80
N VAL A 814 62.88 13.03 20.66
CA VAL A 814 62.57 12.39 21.95
C VAL A 814 61.76 13.36 22.83
N ARG A 815 60.72 12.86 23.49
CA ARG A 815 59.91 13.62 24.46
C ARG A 815 60.55 13.63 25.84
N TYR A 816 60.25 14.65 26.64
CA TYR A 816 60.56 14.69 28.07
C TYR A 816 59.29 14.94 28.88
N GLU A 817 59.19 14.41 30.10
CA GLU A 817 58.05 14.67 30.97
C GLU A 817 58.13 16.05 31.62
N CYS A 818 57.01 16.78 31.72
CA CYS A 818 57.03 18.14 32.29
C CYS A 818 57.58 18.21 33.73
N LEU A 819 57.31 17.18 34.53
CA LEU A 819 57.82 17.06 35.90
C LEU A 819 59.35 16.81 35.95
N ASN A 820 59.92 16.30 34.87
CA ASN A 820 61.33 15.90 34.75
C ASN A 820 61.99 16.63 33.57
N THR A 821 61.78 17.95 33.47
CA THR A 821 62.32 18.76 32.38
C THR A 821 63.86 18.77 32.42
N PRO A 822 64.56 18.38 31.34
CA PRO A 822 66.03 18.35 31.29
C PRO A 822 66.66 19.74 31.48
N PRO A 823 67.93 19.81 31.93
CA PRO A 823 68.67 21.06 32.03
C PRO A 823 68.77 21.81 30.69
N ALA A 824 68.93 23.14 30.75
CA ALA A 824 68.90 24.05 29.60
C ALA A 824 69.82 23.72 28.39
N PRO A 825 71.02 23.11 28.53
CA PRO A 825 71.79 22.70 27.37
C PRO A 825 71.26 21.41 26.72
N GLU A 826 70.75 20.46 27.51
CA GLU A 826 70.27 19.16 27.03
C GLU A 826 68.86 19.25 26.41
N ILE A 827 67.99 20.08 26.97
CA ILE A 827 66.59 20.22 26.52
C ILE A 827 66.46 20.62 25.03
N ASN A 828 67.49 21.24 24.45
CA ASN A 828 67.51 21.65 23.04
C ASN A 828 67.72 20.50 22.04
N THR A 829 68.06 19.30 22.54
CA THR A 829 68.23 18.06 21.76
C THR A 829 66.96 17.20 21.72
N PHE A 830 65.91 17.59 22.45
CA PHE A 830 64.61 16.91 22.48
C PHE A 830 63.67 17.46 21.40
N LEU A 831 62.45 16.94 21.38
CA LEU A 831 61.33 17.42 20.58
C LEU A 831 61.22 18.96 20.66
N LYS A 832 61.18 19.64 19.51
CA LYS A 832 61.13 21.11 19.48
C LYS A 832 60.44 21.67 18.23
N TRP A 833 59.91 22.89 18.39
CA TRP A 833 59.27 23.67 17.34
C TRP A 833 59.68 25.15 17.44
N ASN A 834 60.15 25.72 16.33
CA ASN A 834 60.67 27.09 16.25
C ASN A 834 61.72 27.37 17.34
N GLY A 835 62.67 26.45 17.51
CA GLY A 835 63.74 26.54 18.50
C GLY A 835 63.29 26.37 19.96
N ASN A 836 62.00 26.16 20.22
CA ASN A 836 61.45 25.98 21.56
C ASN A 836 61.13 24.50 21.82
N PRO A 837 61.52 23.96 22.99
CA PRO A 837 61.25 22.57 23.33
C PRO A 837 59.75 22.30 23.52
N LEU A 838 59.34 21.10 23.13
CA LEU A 838 57.98 20.58 23.20
C LEU A 838 57.93 19.35 24.11
N HIS A 839 56.80 19.16 24.76
CA HIS A 839 56.52 17.94 25.53
C HIS A 839 56.00 16.81 24.62
N ALA A 840 55.07 17.14 23.73
CA ALA A 840 54.44 16.19 22.82
C ALA A 840 53.99 16.89 21.53
N VAL A 841 53.86 16.13 20.46
CA VAL A 841 53.32 16.59 19.18
C VAL A 841 52.55 15.47 18.49
N GLN A 842 51.47 15.82 17.78
CA GLN A 842 50.76 14.92 16.89
C GLN A 842 50.69 15.51 15.49
N LEU A 843 51.00 14.67 14.50
CA LEU A 843 50.94 15.00 13.08
C LEU A 843 49.77 14.24 12.46
N TRP A 844 48.91 14.94 11.73
CA TRP A 844 47.67 14.40 11.17
C TRP A 844 47.53 14.75 9.69
N LEU A 845 47.21 13.77 8.84
CA LEU A 845 47.00 13.93 7.41
C LEU A 845 45.52 13.84 7.06
N ARG A 846 45.05 14.69 6.14
CA ARG A 846 43.70 14.62 5.58
C ARG A 846 43.68 15.21 4.17
N PRO A 847 42.85 14.70 3.24
CA PRO A 847 42.63 15.37 1.97
C PRO A 847 42.23 16.83 2.17
N LYS A 848 42.84 17.73 1.41
CA LYS A 848 42.72 19.18 1.59
C LYS A 848 41.29 19.67 1.49
N ASP A 849 40.55 19.21 0.49
CA ASP A 849 39.18 19.65 0.22
C ASP A 849 38.12 18.76 0.89
N PHE A 850 38.47 18.08 2.00
CA PHE A 850 37.51 17.26 2.75
C PHE A 850 36.24 18.04 3.15
N PRO A 851 35.02 17.53 2.85
CA PRO A 851 34.69 16.18 2.35
C PRO A 851 34.63 16.00 0.82
N ASN A 852 34.82 17.06 0.03
CA ASN A 852 34.61 17.11 -1.42
C ASN A 852 35.89 16.91 -2.26
N TYR A 853 36.82 16.09 -1.77
CA TYR A 853 38.14 15.88 -2.38
C TYR A 853 38.14 14.98 -3.64
N ASP A 854 37.17 14.06 -3.75
CA ASP A 854 37.03 13.17 -4.93
C ASP A 854 36.25 13.78 -6.11
N ASN A 855 35.87 15.06 -6.03
CA ASN A 855 35.13 15.74 -7.13
C ASN A 855 36.04 16.15 -8.29
N THR A 856 37.34 15.89 -8.19
CA THR A 856 38.30 16.07 -9.28
C THR A 856 38.54 14.72 -9.94
N PRO A 857 38.46 14.60 -11.29
CA PRO A 857 38.86 13.37 -11.96
C PRO A 857 40.30 13.04 -11.55
N PRO A 858 40.65 11.76 -11.31
CA PRO A 858 42.04 11.40 -11.10
C PRO A 858 42.87 11.97 -12.25
N LEU A 859 43.94 12.71 -11.93
CA LEU A 859 44.87 13.19 -12.93
C LEU A 859 45.38 11.96 -13.72
N PRO A 860 45.47 12.07 -15.05
CA PRO A 860 45.73 10.94 -15.94
C PRO A 860 47.07 10.24 -15.69
#